data_AF-A0AAW0GQ07-F1
#
_entry.id   AF-A0AAW0GQ07-F1
#
_cell.length_a   1.000
_cell.length_b   1.000
_cell.length_c   1.000
_cell.angle_alpha   90.00
_cell.angle_beta   90.00
_cell.angle_gamma   90.00
#
_symmetry.space_group_name_H-M   'P 1'
#
loop_
_entity.id
_entity.type
_entity.pdbx_description
1 polymer ?
#
loop_
_entity_poly.entity_id
_entity_poly.type
_entity_poly.pdbx_seq_one_letter_code
_entity_poly.pdbx_strand_id
1 'polypeptide(L)'
;MLSAVAARKARLQGQGVPERQETPATRSSSHSPPPQSRGPSKSKRKQDDVGTSKPTSQKKRKRAHQETRNGKASRYFQQARDDPLKNQDDLIVLDESSDEDDASDALSLDEASSDEEGPSISFLPSTPAPHKNRRAWSPSTPFESSNDVISREPNLWPLDGPLSTFQPIPETNVFYLSSEDTLTATGASHSAASVVILKPQERLALLGTYKLFVLRGSVTLAGVLLHSSPHGHDVFAPRSSPIPVLEPLSPVDRPSEILLELPPRIRTVVEQAETALILQELHTGVSGLGKVHGLFEKNFEPLKWQDLDSTSPLGLQGVQNLTRQSNDISPMIVPASWEAAFDSIERKSESAGRCIYLVKGAKKSGKSTFARTLLNRLALRYRYVAFLESDLGQSEFTPGGTVALNIMSNPVFGPPFTHPSIPYQSHYIGDTSPRSSPTHYIDAIRALLQTYEMDVQHTGLTNDSGENQDGRVVDTVPLVINTMGWTKGLGADLTNQIHDILLPSMIFEFPGPIFEDFPAGRTPVSNHSDNIHVLEPIPPSLTTPKHSAADLRQLSTLSYFHAVFPATASSKSIPSVSAMTWNTALPLCAQVPYQLDVSKGLDMISLTGTGSEDVIPSEVFRVLNGAVVGLVSCEPDSLEVNEQPNGDEDTFARIPYSQGSSPPAPSTSTCHGLALIRSITSPSSDDATQLQLLTPIPPVLLTSASPRVIVKGGMELPIWGFLDFRNGDARVAGIPKGKVPYLKWGKGEGLGGEKRRTRRNLMRKGQS
;
A
#
# COMPACT_ATOMS: atom_id res chain seq x y z
N MET A 1 13.20 -10.14 38.48
CA MET A 1 12.79 -9.60 37.17
C MET A 1 11.29 -9.35 37.23
N LEU A 2 10.85 -8.10 37.03
CA LEU A 2 9.43 -7.79 36.82
C LEU A 2 9.13 -7.89 35.32
N SER A 3 7.97 -8.44 34.95
CA SER A 3 7.54 -8.47 33.54
C SER A 3 7.36 -7.05 32.99
N ALA A 4 7.63 -6.83 31.70
CA ALA A 4 7.33 -5.58 31.01
C ALA A 4 5.85 -5.18 31.18
N VAL A 5 4.93 -6.15 31.18
CA VAL A 5 3.50 -5.97 31.46
C VAL A 5 3.25 -5.40 32.87
N ALA A 6 4.04 -5.81 33.87
CA ALA A 6 3.94 -5.29 35.24
C ALA A 6 4.47 -3.84 35.33
N ALA A 7 5.53 -3.51 34.57
CA ALA A 7 6.02 -2.13 34.46
C ALA A 7 4.99 -1.22 33.74
N ARG A 8 4.36 -1.72 32.67
CA ARG A 8 3.25 -1.06 31.96
C ARG A 8 2.10 -0.73 32.92
N LYS A 9 1.65 -1.73 33.70
CA LYS A 9 0.57 -1.59 34.68
C LYS A 9 0.91 -0.60 35.81
N ALA A 10 2.14 -0.67 36.36
CA ALA A 10 2.58 0.24 37.41
C ALA A 10 2.68 1.70 36.95
N ARG A 11 3.14 1.95 35.71
CA ARG A 11 3.27 3.32 35.17
C ARG A 11 1.92 3.95 34.84
N LEU A 12 0.95 3.18 34.35
CA LEU A 12 -0.42 3.66 34.11
C LEU A 12 -1.12 4.04 35.42
N GLN A 13 -0.92 3.27 36.50
CA GLN A 13 -1.42 3.60 37.84
C GLN A 13 -0.74 4.85 38.46
N GLY A 14 0.40 5.28 37.93
CA GLY A 14 1.13 6.47 38.37
C GLY A 14 0.60 7.80 37.82
N GLN A 15 -0.31 7.81 36.83
CA GLN A 15 -0.86 9.03 36.23
C GLN A 15 -2.24 9.40 36.81
N GLY A 16 -2.32 9.42 38.15
CA GLY A 16 -3.48 9.96 38.87
C GLY A 16 -3.58 11.50 38.75
N VAL A 17 -4.81 12.00 38.70
CA VAL A 17 -5.10 13.45 38.69
C VAL A 17 -4.61 14.11 39.99
N PRO A 18 -3.93 15.26 39.95
CA PRO A 18 -3.48 15.95 41.17
C PRO A 18 -4.68 16.50 41.95
N GLU A 19 -4.88 16.00 43.17
CA GLU A 19 -5.85 16.54 44.13
C GLU A 19 -5.59 18.02 44.43
N ARG A 20 -6.65 18.84 44.44
CA ARG A 20 -6.59 20.21 44.95
C ARG A 20 -7.13 20.24 46.38
N GLN A 21 -6.26 20.61 47.32
CA GLN A 21 -6.61 20.87 48.70
C GLN A 21 -7.53 22.10 48.83
N GLU A 22 -8.41 22.09 49.84
CA GLU A 22 -9.40 23.15 50.05
C GLU A 22 -8.94 24.28 50.99
N THR A 23 -9.67 25.40 50.89
CA THR A 23 -9.87 26.50 51.88
C THR A 23 -8.84 27.66 51.92
N PRO A 24 -9.24 28.87 52.39
CA PRO A 24 -10.59 29.39 52.67
C PRO A 24 -10.98 30.69 51.93
N ALA A 25 -12.28 30.97 51.97
CA ALA A 25 -13.05 32.06 51.35
C ALA A 25 -12.52 33.51 51.42
N THR A 26 -12.95 34.31 50.43
CA THR A 26 -13.42 35.70 50.66
C THR A 26 -14.61 36.02 49.75
N ARG A 27 -15.45 36.99 50.11
CA ARG A 27 -16.78 37.23 49.50
C ARG A 27 -16.78 38.37 48.48
N SER A 28 -17.50 38.20 47.38
CA SER A 28 -18.27 39.27 46.71
C SER A 28 -19.49 38.67 46.00
N SER A 29 -20.54 39.46 45.80
CA SER A 29 -21.90 38.96 45.48
C SER A 29 -22.53 39.65 44.28
N SER A 30 -23.21 38.87 43.43
CA SER A 30 -24.31 39.36 42.60
C SER A 30 -25.37 38.26 42.43
N HIS A 31 -26.66 38.65 42.36
CA HIS A 31 -27.80 37.73 42.32
C HIS A 31 -28.48 37.72 40.95
N SER A 32 -29.02 36.56 40.55
CA SER A 32 -30.27 36.46 39.77
C SER A 32 -30.85 35.03 39.86
N PRO A 33 -32.08 34.83 40.38
CA PRO A 33 -32.75 33.52 40.46
C PRO A 33 -33.73 33.26 39.27
N PRO A 34 -34.30 32.04 39.13
CA PRO A 34 -34.97 31.59 37.90
C PRO A 34 -36.54 31.61 37.99
N PRO A 35 -37.35 30.76 37.30
CA PRO A 35 -38.33 31.23 36.31
C PRO A 35 -39.81 31.06 36.72
N GLN A 36 -40.72 31.79 36.05
CA GLN A 36 -42.19 31.57 36.16
C GLN A 36 -42.95 31.80 34.83
N SER A 37 -44.21 31.34 34.79
CA SER A 37 -45.03 31.11 33.58
C SER A 37 -46.32 31.94 33.53
N ARG A 38 -46.95 32.03 32.34
CA ARG A 38 -48.42 32.09 32.08
C ARG A 38 -48.75 32.18 30.57
N GLY A 39 -49.88 31.60 30.13
CA GLY A 39 -50.51 31.81 28.80
C GLY A 39 -51.75 32.72 28.92
N PRO A 40 -52.90 32.48 28.21
CA PRO A 40 -53.17 31.59 27.05
C PRO A 40 -54.15 32.18 25.97
N SER A 41 -54.39 31.49 24.82
CA SER A 41 -55.56 31.80 23.95
C SER A 41 -56.06 30.72 22.94
N LYS A 42 -57.24 30.12 23.23
CA LYS A 42 -58.41 29.81 22.34
C LYS A 42 -58.17 29.31 20.88
N SER A 43 -58.39 28.03 20.55
CA SER A 43 -59.64 27.36 20.02
C SER A 43 -60.13 27.81 18.61
N LYS A 44 -60.56 26.99 17.63
CA LYS A 44 -61.37 25.73 17.54
C LYS A 44 -60.84 24.85 16.36
N ARG A 45 -61.15 23.56 16.05
CA ARG A 45 -62.18 22.50 16.31
C ARG A 45 -63.46 22.44 15.42
N LYS A 46 -63.46 21.56 14.39
CA LYS A 46 -64.52 20.60 13.91
C LYS A 46 -63.91 19.68 12.81
N GLN A 47 -64.22 18.38 12.54
CA GLN A 47 -65.36 17.45 12.73
C GLN A 47 -66.55 17.63 11.74
N ASP A 48 -67.15 16.59 11.14
CA ASP A 48 -67.04 15.10 11.28
C ASP A 48 -66.53 14.42 9.96
N ASP A 49 -66.89 13.25 9.38
CA ASP A 49 -67.95 12.20 9.58
C ASP A 49 -67.58 10.83 8.88
N VAL A 50 -68.54 9.90 8.66
CA VAL A 50 -68.42 8.44 8.37
C VAL A 50 -68.69 7.98 6.92
N GLY A 51 -68.20 6.78 6.49
CA GLY A 51 -68.66 6.11 5.23
C GLY A 51 -68.21 4.64 4.96
N THR A 52 -69.15 3.69 4.99
CA THR A 52 -69.10 2.24 4.61
C THR A 52 -69.01 1.96 3.08
N SER A 53 -68.72 0.78 2.47
CA SER A 53 -68.47 -0.64 2.88
C SER A 53 -67.88 -1.53 1.74
N LYS A 54 -67.45 -2.77 2.09
CA LYS A 54 -67.12 -4.00 1.28
C LYS A 54 -68.28 -4.53 0.38
N PRO A 55 -68.18 -5.65 -0.44
CA PRO A 55 -67.03 -6.52 -0.86
C PRO A 55 -67.03 -7.05 -2.36
N THR A 56 -66.03 -7.92 -2.71
CA THR A 56 -66.06 -9.05 -3.71
C THR A 56 -66.16 -8.74 -5.23
N SER A 57 -65.55 -9.50 -6.16
CA SER A 57 -65.63 -10.99 -6.34
C SER A 57 -64.54 -11.59 -7.28
N GLN A 58 -64.66 -12.87 -7.69
CA GLN A 58 -63.63 -13.69 -8.37
C GLN A 58 -63.99 -14.07 -9.83
N LYS A 59 -62.98 -14.27 -10.70
CA LYS A 59 -62.74 -15.42 -11.65
C LYS A 59 -61.54 -15.08 -12.58
N LYS A 60 -60.55 -15.93 -12.91
CA LYS A 60 -60.42 -17.34 -13.38
C LYS A 60 -60.57 -17.55 -14.90
N ARG A 61 -59.50 -18.11 -15.52
CA ARG A 61 -59.43 -18.84 -16.83
C ARG A 61 -59.54 -17.97 -18.11
N LYS A 62 -59.05 -18.38 -19.30
CA LYS A 62 -58.40 -19.64 -19.76
C LYS A 62 -57.46 -19.46 -20.99
N ARG A 63 -56.64 -20.49 -21.24
CA ARG A 63 -55.73 -20.76 -22.38
C ARG A 63 -56.29 -20.56 -23.81
N ALA A 64 -55.43 -20.10 -24.73
CA ALA A 64 -55.03 -20.71 -26.03
C ALA A 64 -53.67 -20.06 -26.45
N HIS A 65 -52.68 -20.70 -27.07
CA HIS A 65 -52.58 -21.22 -28.46
C HIS A 65 -52.97 -20.19 -29.55
N GLN A 66 -52.23 -20.00 -30.65
CA GLN A 66 -51.22 -20.89 -31.27
C GLN A 66 -50.05 -20.11 -31.96
N GLU A 67 -49.09 -20.85 -32.51
CA GLU A 67 -48.00 -20.48 -33.44
C GLU A 67 -48.51 -19.63 -34.65
N THR A 68 -47.72 -18.91 -35.47
CA THR A 68 -46.45 -19.31 -36.13
C THR A 68 -45.60 -18.13 -36.68
N ARG A 69 -44.28 -18.34 -36.72
CA ARG A 69 -43.28 -18.01 -37.79
C ARG A 69 -43.24 -16.62 -38.48
N ASN A 70 -42.05 -16.02 -38.39
CA ASN A 70 -41.24 -15.39 -39.46
C ASN A 70 -41.86 -14.35 -40.42
N GLY A 71 -41.47 -13.08 -40.22
CA GLY A 71 -41.40 -12.07 -41.28
C GLY A 71 -40.18 -11.14 -41.06
N LYS A 72 -39.23 -11.09 -42.00
CA LYS A 72 -38.05 -10.19 -41.93
C LYS A 72 -38.35 -8.88 -42.65
N ALA A 73 -37.94 -7.74 -42.06
CA ALA A 73 -37.57 -6.46 -42.72
C ALA A 73 -38.61 -5.79 -43.66
N SER A 74 -38.67 -4.48 -43.88
CA SER A 74 -38.19 -3.24 -43.25
C SER A 74 -39.13 -2.11 -43.78
N ARG A 75 -39.08 -0.79 -43.52
CA ARG A 75 -38.02 0.20 -43.26
C ARG A 75 -38.74 1.56 -42.99
N TYR A 76 -37.98 2.60 -42.60
CA TYR A 76 -38.27 4.04 -42.77
C TYR A 76 -39.33 4.80 -41.91
N PHE A 77 -38.79 5.72 -41.09
CA PHE A 77 -39.21 7.11 -40.83
C PHE A 77 -40.68 7.46 -40.51
N GLN A 78 -40.91 7.96 -39.28
CA GLN A 78 -41.15 9.41 -39.05
C GLN A 78 -40.95 9.82 -37.58
N GLN A 79 -40.98 11.12 -37.29
CA GLN A 79 -40.72 11.72 -35.97
C GLN A 79 -42.02 11.85 -35.15
N ALA A 80 -41.99 11.53 -33.84
CA ALA A 80 -42.62 12.30 -32.75
C ALA A 80 -42.45 11.64 -31.37
N ARG A 81 -42.11 12.45 -30.36
CA ARG A 81 -42.82 12.69 -29.07
C ARG A 81 -43.97 11.71 -28.69
N ASP A 82 -44.16 11.28 -27.44
CA ASP A 82 -43.75 11.82 -26.12
C ASP A 82 -43.57 10.71 -25.03
N ASP A 83 -43.12 11.13 -23.84
CA ASP A 83 -42.77 10.29 -22.67
C ASP A 83 -43.92 10.16 -21.64
N PRO A 84 -44.31 8.93 -21.20
CA PRO A 84 -45.36 8.69 -20.20
C PRO A 84 -44.85 8.43 -18.76
N LEU A 85 -43.74 9.02 -18.31
CA LEU A 85 -43.34 9.00 -16.89
C LEU A 85 -44.05 10.07 -16.05
N LYS A 86 -45.25 9.74 -15.55
CA LYS A 86 -45.92 10.47 -14.46
C LYS A 86 -46.43 9.52 -13.38
N ASN A 87 -45.78 9.59 -12.20
CA ASN A 87 -46.37 9.51 -10.85
C ASN A 87 -45.31 9.06 -9.85
N GLN A 88 -44.62 10.01 -9.20
CA GLN A 88 -44.58 10.12 -7.73
C GLN A 88 -43.75 11.34 -7.34
N ASP A 89 -44.44 12.35 -6.81
CA ASP A 89 -43.82 13.43 -6.04
C ASP A 89 -43.62 12.94 -4.60
N ASP A 90 -42.50 13.32 -3.98
CA ASP A 90 -42.48 13.99 -2.68
C ASP A 90 -41.04 14.42 -2.36
N LEU A 91 -40.78 15.73 -2.44
CA LEU A 91 -39.50 16.34 -2.05
C LEU A 91 -39.58 16.88 -0.62
N ILE A 92 -38.53 16.62 0.17
CA ILE A 92 -38.20 17.43 1.34
C ILE A 92 -36.98 18.28 0.97
N VAL A 93 -37.14 19.60 1.09
CA VAL A 93 -36.06 20.57 0.91
C VAL A 93 -35.46 20.90 2.27
N LEU A 94 -34.13 20.88 2.35
CA LEU A 94 -33.34 21.46 3.44
C LEU A 94 -32.22 22.29 2.81
N ASP A 95 -32.04 23.51 3.30
CA ASP A 95 -31.03 24.43 2.77
C ASP A 95 -29.60 24.02 3.16
N GLU A 96 -28.66 24.18 2.23
CA GLU A 96 -27.23 24.03 2.51
C GLU A 96 -26.67 25.27 3.24
N SER A 97 -25.84 25.03 4.25
CA SER A 97 -24.83 26.00 4.71
C SER A 97 -23.44 25.53 4.28
N SER A 98 -22.46 26.45 4.25
CA SER A 98 -21.15 26.29 3.61
C SER A 98 -20.32 25.10 4.11
N ASP A 99 -19.45 24.58 3.23
CA ASP A 99 -18.01 24.89 3.27
C ASP A 99 -17.32 24.44 1.95
N GLU A 100 -16.07 24.87 1.72
CA GLU A 100 -15.43 24.88 0.40
C GLU A 100 -14.18 23.96 0.27
N ASP A 101 -13.48 24.07 -0.87
CA ASP A 101 -12.15 23.53 -1.21
C ASP A 101 -11.88 22.01 -1.28
N ASP A 102 -11.86 21.49 -2.52
CA ASP A 102 -10.73 20.69 -3.05
C ASP A 102 -10.87 20.54 -4.59
N ALA A 103 -9.94 21.12 -5.38
CA ALA A 103 -10.01 21.10 -6.85
C ALA A 103 -8.61 21.07 -7.52
N SER A 104 -8.60 20.68 -8.81
CA SER A 104 -7.45 20.47 -9.72
C SER A 104 -6.66 19.15 -9.58
N ASP A 105 -6.17 18.53 -10.66
CA ASP A 105 -6.81 18.34 -11.98
C ASP A 105 -6.26 17.06 -12.65
N ALA A 106 -6.94 16.53 -13.68
CA ALA A 106 -6.45 15.41 -14.50
C ALA A 106 -7.13 15.37 -15.88
N LEU A 107 -6.51 16.01 -16.88
CA LEU A 107 -6.88 15.88 -18.29
C LEU A 107 -6.10 14.73 -18.95
N SER A 108 -6.78 13.95 -19.79
CA SER A 108 -6.20 12.94 -20.68
C SER A 108 -6.93 12.99 -22.01
N LEU A 109 -6.20 13.09 -23.12
CA LEU A 109 -6.75 13.10 -24.47
C LEU A 109 -6.89 11.67 -25.01
N ASP A 110 -7.98 11.41 -25.73
CA ASP A 110 -8.19 10.18 -26.49
C ASP A 110 -7.63 10.33 -27.92
N GLU A 111 -6.99 9.30 -28.45
CA GLU A 111 -6.84 9.08 -29.89
C GLU A 111 -7.62 7.83 -30.31
N ALA A 112 -8.27 7.87 -31.47
CA ALA A 112 -9.12 6.80 -31.98
C ALA A 112 -8.58 6.24 -33.30
N SER A 113 -8.48 4.92 -33.38
CA SER A 113 -8.05 4.18 -34.57
C SER A 113 -9.20 3.81 -35.50
N SER A 114 -8.99 3.86 -36.81
CA SER A 114 -9.86 3.23 -37.81
C SER A 114 -9.05 2.78 -39.04
N ASP A 115 -9.00 1.47 -39.28
CA ASP A 115 -8.47 0.88 -40.50
C ASP A 115 -9.50 0.95 -41.65
N GLU A 116 -9.04 1.00 -42.90
CA GLU A 116 -9.60 0.27 -44.05
C GLU A 116 -8.51 0.12 -45.16
N GLU A 117 -8.75 -0.75 -46.13
CA GLU A 117 -7.72 -1.31 -47.02
C GLU A 117 -7.44 -0.51 -48.32
N GLY A 118 -6.36 -0.87 -49.03
CA GLY A 118 -5.99 -0.28 -50.33
C GLY A 118 -6.83 -0.78 -51.53
N PRO A 119 -6.45 -0.44 -52.79
CA PRO A 119 -5.19 -0.98 -53.32
C PRO A 119 -4.39 -0.11 -54.32
N SER A 120 -3.11 -0.45 -54.44
CA SER A 120 -2.21 -0.35 -55.62
C SER A 120 -2.32 0.80 -56.64
N ILE A 121 -1.21 1.54 -56.83
CA ILE A 121 -0.38 1.51 -58.07
C ILE A 121 0.95 2.27 -57.84
N SER A 122 1.98 1.94 -58.62
CA SER A 122 3.34 2.49 -58.53
C SER A 122 3.50 3.93 -59.04
N PHE A 123 4.41 4.72 -58.46
CA PHE A 123 5.59 5.31 -59.14
C PHE A 123 6.42 6.24 -58.20
N LEU A 124 7.71 6.37 -58.50
CA LEU A 124 8.69 7.34 -57.96
C LEU A 124 9.38 8.04 -59.15
N PRO A 125 10.13 9.16 -58.99
CA PRO A 125 10.18 10.13 -57.88
C PRO A 125 10.05 11.61 -58.34
N SER A 126 9.87 12.58 -57.43
CA SER A 126 10.53 13.92 -57.49
C SER A 126 10.17 14.87 -56.33
N THR A 127 11.16 15.64 -55.89
CA THR A 127 11.08 16.93 -55.15
C THR A 127 10.87 18.11 -56.14
N PRO A 128 10.45 19.35 -55.77
CA PRO A 128 10.71 20.00 -54.47
C PRO A 128 9.65 21.00 -53.89
N ALA A 129 9.94 21.45 -52.66
CA ALA A 129 9.75 22.79 -52.04
C ALA A 129 8.41 23.58 -52.13
N PRO A 130 8.02 24.33 -51.06
CA PRO A 130 6.67 24.88 -50.94
C PRO A 130 6.49 26.32 -51.45
N HIS A 131 5.30 26.62 -51.99
CA HIS A 131 4.83 28.00 -52.23
C HIS A 131 4.04 28.56 -51.05
N LYS A 132 4.54 29.64 -50.43
CA LYS A 132 3.80 30.47 -49.47
C LYS A 132 2.75 31.31 -50.18
N ASN A 133 1.64 31.61 -49.49
CA ASN A 133 0.78 32.73 -49.84
C ASN A 133 0.68 33.77 -48.71
N ARG A 134 0.44 35.03 -49.10
CA ARG A 134 0.43 36.27 -48.29
C ARG A 134 -1.01 36.57 -47.80
N ARG A 135 -1.38 37.52 -46.94
CA ARG A 135 -0.79 38.52 -45.97
C ARG A 135 -1.99 38.96 -45.08
N ALA A 136 -1.95 39.69 -43.96
CA ALA A 136 -0.93 40.31 -43.08
C ALA A 136 -1.58 40.35 -41.65
N TRP A 137 -1.35 41.23 -40.67
CA TRP A 137 -0.46 42.41 -40.43
C TRP A 137 -0.22 42.53 -38.91
N SER A 138 0.90 43.10 -38.46
CA SER A 138 1.29 43.23 -37.04
C SER A 138 1.44 44.70 -36.62
N PRO A 139 1.57 44.98 -35.32
CA PRO A 139 2.63 45.91 -34.91
C PRO A 139 3.64 45.25 -33.96
N SER A 140 4.91 45.39 -34.29
CA SER A 140 6.06 45.23 -33.40
C SER A 140 6.20 46.48 -32.49
N THR A 141 6.93 46.45 -31.37
CA THR A 141 8.41 46.43 -31.32
C THR A 141 8.94 45.92 -29.98
N PRO A 142 10.19 45.41 -29.95
CA PRO A 142 10.82 44.86 -28.73
C PRO A 142 11.44 45.95 -27.86
N PHE A 143 11.85 45.58 -26.64
CA PHE A 143 12.79 46.33 -25.82
C PHE A 143 13.89 45.39 -25.33
N GLU A 144 15.15 45.78 -25.50
CA GLU A 144 16.29 45.06 -24.93
C GLU A 144 16.57 45.59 -23.51
N SER A 145 16.80 44.69 -22.56
CA SER A 145 17.51 45.01 -21.33
C SER A 145 18.30 43.78 -20.87
N SER A 146 19.62 43.85 -20.94
CA SER A 146 20.50 42.80 -20.40
C SER A 146 20.30 42.66 -18.90
N ASN A 147 20.18 41.42 -18.44
CA ASN A 147 20.56 41.00 -17.10
C ASN A 147 20.94 39.52 -17.18
N ASP A 148 22.24 39.23 -17.07
CA ASP A 148 22.76 37.86 -17.08
C ASP A 148 22.41 37.12 -15.79
N VAL A 149 21.19 36.61 -15.71
CA VAL A 149 20.86 35.54 -14.77
C VAL A 149 21.21 34.23 -15.45
N ILE A 150 22.24 33.55 -14.93
CA ILE A 150 22.60 32.21 -15.37
C ILE A 150 21.51 31.25 -14.90
N SER A 151 20.48 31.10 -15.73
CA SER A 151 19.49 30.04 -15.63
C SER A 151 20.21 28.70 -15.78
N ARG A 152 20.59 28.10 -14.66
CA ARG A 152 20.91 26.67 -14.62
C ARG A 152 19.67 25.93 -15.07
N GLU A 153 19.70 25.40 -16.29
CA GLU A 153 18.70 24.42 -16.71
C GLU A 153 18.70 23.28 -15.68
N PRO A 154 17.52 22.87 -15.16
CA PRO A 154 17.47 21.72 -14.27
C PRO A 154 17.97 20.50 -15.04
N ASN A 155 18.96 19.79 -14.50
CA ASN A 155 19.64 18.69 -15.18
C ASN A 155 18.64 17.73 -15.82
N LEU A 156 18.53 17.79 -17.15
CA LEU A 156 17.73 16.85 -17.93
C LEU A 156 18.44 15.50 -17.90
N TRP A 157 18.04 14.65 -16.95
CA TRP A 157 18.51 13.28 -16.81
C TRP A 157 18.43 12.57 -18.18
N PRO A 158 19.58 12.17 -18.78
CA PRO A 158 19.60 11.74 -20.17
C PRO A 158 18.91 10.38 -20.34
N LEU A 159 17.74 10.42 -20.99
CA LEU A 159 17.00 9.23 -21.41
C LEU A 159 17.75 8.42 -22.48
N ASP A 160 18.68 9.07 -23.19
CA ASP A 160 19.50 8.50 -24.28
C ASP A 160 20.74 7.70 -23.81
N GLY A 161 20.75 7.24 -22.55
CA GLY A 161 21.82 6.40 -21.98
C GLY A 161 21.47 4.90 -21.99
N PRO A 162 22.43 4.00 -22.28
CA PRO A 162 22.25 2.56 -22.08
C PRO A 162 22.01 2.25 -20.59
N LEU A 163 21.02 1.40 -20.33
CA LEU A 163 20.59 1.04 -18.97
C LEU A 163 21.56 0.05 -18.31
N SER A 164 22.12 -0.85 -19.12
CA SER A 164 23.20 -1.77 -18.77
C SER A 164 24.30 -1.62 -19.83
N THR A 165 25.53 -1.38 -19.40
CA THR A 165 26.72 -1.38 -20.27
C THR A 165 27.45 -2.72 -20.24
N PHE A 166 27.17 -3.56 -19.24
CA PHE A 166 27.71 -4.91 -19.13
C PHE A 166 27.23 -5.81 -20.29
N GLN A 167 28.20 -6.41 -20.99
CA GLN A 167 27.94 -7.42 -22.02
C GLN A 167 28.35 -8.80 -21.48
N PRO A 168 27.39 -9.73 -21.27
CA PRO A 168 27.69 -11.09 -20.79
C PRO A 168 28.38 -11.93 -21.87
N ILE A 169 29.57 -12.43 -21.54
CA ILE A 169 30.39 -13.31 -22.37
C ILE A 169 30.76 -14.56 -21.54
N PRO A 170 30.22 -15.74 -21.89
CA PRO A 170 30.48 -16.99 -21.18
C PRO A 170 31.98 -17.34 -21.12
N GLU A 171 32.40 -17.91 -20.00
CA GLU A 171 33.79 -18.27 -19.66
C GLU A 171 34.80 -17.09 -19.78
N THR A 172 34.32 -15.84 -19.80
CA THR A 172 35.15 -14.62 -19.86
C THR A 172 34.79 -13.64 -18.74
N ASN A 173 33.52 -13.24 -18.61
CA ASN A 173 33.02 -12.44 -17.48
C ASN A 173 31.72 -13.00 -16.86
N VAL A 174 31.19 -14.10 -17.41
CA VAL A 174 30.13 -14.92 -16.82
C VAL A 174 30.63 -16.36 -16.76
N PHE A 175 30.64 -16.98 -15.57
CA PHE A 175 31.08 -18.35 -15.36
C PHE A 175 29.96 -19.16 -14.68
N TYR A 176 29.52 -20.23 -15.33
CA TYR A 176 28.41 -21.04 -14.83
C TYR A 176 28.86 -21.98 -13.70
N LEU A 177 28.09 -22.02 -12.61
CA LEU A 177 28.31 -22.93 -11.48
C LEU A 177 27.58 -24.26 -11.74
N SER A 178 28.23 -25.38 -11.43
CA SER A 178 27.55 -26.68 -11.33
C SER A 178 26.60 -26.69 -10.12
N SER A 179 25.62 -27.61 -10.06
CA SER A 179 24.75 -27.72 -8.88
C SER A 179 25.48 -28.11 -7.59
N GLU A 180 26.67 -28.72 -7.70
CA GLU A 180 27.58 -28.99 -6.59
C GLU A 180 28.37 -27.74 -6.21
N ASP A 181 28.85 -26.97 -7.21
CA ASP A 181 29.51 -25.68 -7.03
C ASP A 181 28.56 -24.68 -6.32
N THR A 182 27.29 -24.60 -6.72
CA THR A 182 26.28 -23.72 -6.10
C THR A 182 25.94 -24.14 -4.68
N LEU A 183 25.75 -25.44 -4.43
CA LEU A 183 25.51 -25.95 -3.08
C LEU A 183 26.67 -25.61 -2.14
N THR A 184 27.90 -25.73 -2.62
CA THR A 184 29.13 -25.40 -1.87
C THR A 184 29.27 -23.90 -1.65
N ALA A 185 29.00 -23.08 -2.66
CA ALA A 185 29.19 -21.63 -2.60
C ALA A 185 28.07 -20.87 -1.88
N THR A 186 26.80 -21.30 -1.97
CA THR A 186 25.65 -20.55 -1.44
C THR A 186 24.72 -21.35 -0.53
N GLY A 187 25.02 -22.63 -0.28
CA GLY A 187 24.17 -23.54 0.49
C GLY A 187 22.90 -23.98 -0.23
N ALA A 188 22.67 -23.55 -1.48
CA ALA A 188 21.44 -23.78 -2.21
C ALA A 188 21.59 -24.91 -3.25
N SER A 189 20.97 -26.06 -2.97
CA SER A 189 20.92 -27.16 -3.94
C SER A 189 19.93 -26.89 -5.08
N HIS A 190 20.22 -27.42 -6.26
CA HIS A 190 19.35 -27.41 -7.46
C HIS A 190 18.92 -26.04 -8.02
N SER A 191 19.48 -24.93 -7.53
CA SER A 191 19.33 -23.60 -8.14
C SER A 191 20.42 -23.37 -9.17
N ALA A 192 20.11 -22.79 -10.34
CA ALA A 192 21.18 -22.31 -11.22
C ALA A 192 21.83 -21.05 -10.62
N ALA A 193 23.14 -20.90 -10.81
CA ALA A 193 23.91 -19.75 -10.37
C ALA A 193 25.11 -19.50 -11.29
N SER A 194 25.53 -18.23 -11.35
CA SER A 194 26.60 -17.77 -12.24
C SER A 194 27.45 -16.73 -11.52
N VAL A 195 28.77 -16.86 -11.63
CA VAL A 195 29.70 -15.82 -11.21
C VAL A 195 29.81 -14.76 -12.31
N VAL A 196 29.61 -13.51 -11.94
CA VAL A 196 29.69 -12.34 -12.83
C VAL A 196 30.83 -11.44 -12.37
N ILE A 197 31.71 -11.07 -13.32
CA ILE A 197 32.82 -10.15 -13.09
C ILE A 197 32.47 -8.80 -13.71
N LEU A 198 32.46 -7.75 -12.89
CA LEU A 198 32.20 -6.37 -13.33
C LEU A 198 33.51 -5.57 -13.32
N LYS A 199 33.80 -4.87 -14.42
CA LYS A 199 34.91 -3.91 -14.49
C LYS A 199 34.48 -2.54 -13.90
N PRO A 200 35.41 -1.69 -13.46
CA PRO A 200 35.10 -0.31 -13.10
C PRO A 200 34.27 0.40 -14.18
N GLN A 201 33.23 1.13 -13.75
CA GLN A 201 32.29 1.86 -14.61
C GLN A 201 31.37 0.99 -15.52
N GLU A 202 31.43 -0.35 -15.45
CA GLU A 202 30.37 -1.18 -16.03
C GLU A 202 29.09 -1.09 -15.19
N ARG A 203 27.94 -1.03 -15.84
CA ARG A 203 26.60 -0.96 -15.22
C ARG A 203 25.85 -2.22 -15.59
N LEU A 204 25.26 -2.90 -14.61
CA LEU A 204 24.45 -4.11 -14.82
C LEU A 204 23.04 -3.90 -14.30
N ALA A 205 22.08 -3.76 -15.22
CA ALA A 205 20.66 -3.67 -14.89
C ALA A 205 19.96 -4.99 -15.22
N LEU A 206 19.22 -5.54 -14.25
CA LEU A 206 18.61 -6.87 -14.34
C LEU A 206 17.09 -6.80 -14.15
N LEU A 207 16.35 -7.43 -15.06
CA LEU A 207 14.94 -7.76 -14.86
C LEU A 207 14.82 -9.15 -14.26
N GLY A 208 13.88 -9.35 -13.34
CA GLY A 208 13.52 -10.68 -12.83
C GLY A 208 13.57 -10.80 -11.30
N THR A 209 13.75 -12.03 -10.83
CA THR A 209 13.96 -12.37 -9.41
C THR A 209 15.24 -13.18 -9.24
N TYR A 210 16.21 -12.64 -8.51
CA TYR A 210 17.52 -13.26 -8.31
C TYR A 210 18.05 -13.02 -6.90
N LYS A 211 18.95 -13.89 -6.44
CA LYS A 211 19.72 -13.72 -5.21
C LYS A 211 21.14 -13.27 -5.57
N LEU A 212 21.61 -12.24 -4.89
CA LEU A 212 22.90 -11.57 -5.12
C LEU A 212 23.84 -11.82 -3.95
N PHE A 213 25.05 -12.31 -4.23
CA PHE A 213 26.16 -12.35 -3.26
C PHE A 213 27.32 -11.53 -3.81
N VAL A 214 28.01 -10.77 -2.96
CA VAL A 214 29.26 -10.09 -3.32
C VAL A 214 30.41 -10.98 -2.88
N LEU A 215 31.19 -11.50 -3.84
CA LEU A 215 32.35 -12.34 -3.58
C LEU A 215 33.62 -11.54 -3.31
N ARG A 216 33.73 -10.37 -3.95
CA ARG A 216 34.90 -9.51 -3.90
C ARG A 216 34.54 -8.08 -4.29
N GLY A 217 35.21 -7.11 -3.67
CA GLY A 217 35.06 -5.70 -3.97
C GLY A 217 33.80 -5.13 -3.32
N SER A 218 33.18 -4.16 -4.00
CA SER A 218 31.94 -3.54 -3.53
C SER A 218 31.11 -2.97 -4.67
N VAL A 219 29.80 -3.10 -4.56
CA VAL A 219 28.83 -2.71 -5.59
C VAL A 219 27.70 -1.90 -4.96
N THR A 220 27.25 -0.85 -5.63
CA THR A 220 26.02 -0.15 -5.23
C THR A 220 24.80 -0.87 -5.83
N LEU A 221 23.72 -0.96 -5.04
CA LEU A 221 22.42 -1.46 -5.47
C LEU A 221 21.34 -0.59 -4.81
N ALA A 222 20.46 0.03 -5.59
CA ALA A 222 19.33 0.83 -5.05
C ALA A 222 19.73 1.94 -4.04
N GLY A 223 20.91 2.54 -4.20
CA GLY A 223 21.45 3.55 -3.26
C GLY A 223 22.11 2.97 -2.00
N VAL A 224 22.41 1.68 -1.99
CA VAL A 224 22.99 0.95 -0.85
C VAL A 224 24.33 0.35 -1.28
N LEU A 225 25.39 0.57 -0.51
CA LEU A 225 26.71 -0.01 -0.77
C LEU A 225 26.80 -1.42 -0.17
N LEU A 226 27.05 -2.42 -1.02
CA LEU A 226 27.26 -3.81 -0.64
C LEU A 226 28.74 -4.17 -0.75
N HIS A 227 29.31 -4.75 0.31
CA HIS A 227 30.70 -5.25 0.36
C HIS A 227 30.72 -6.79 0.32
N SER A 228 31.91 -7.38 0.09
CA SER A 228 32.12 -8.84 0.19
C SER A 228 31.53 -9.41 1.47
N SER A 229 30.67 -10.42 1.35
CA SER A 229 29.89 -10.99 2.46
C SER A 229 29.33 -12.37 2.06
N PRO A 230 29.27 -13.35 2.98
CA PRO A 230 28.58 -14.61 2.72
C PRO A 230 27.05 -14.45 2.67
N HIS A 231 26.52 -13.31 3.07
CA HIS A 231 25.08 -13.04 3.07
C HIS A 231 24.56 -12.75 1.65
N GLY A 232 23.65 -13.59 1.17
CA GLY A 232 22.97 -13.40 -0.11
C GLY A 232 21.69 -12.58 0.01
N HIS A 233 21.62 -11.48 -0.74
CA HIS A 233 20.50 -10.54 -0.77
C HIS A 233 19.46 -10.97 -1.83
N ASP A 234 18.19 -11.05 -1.45
CA ASP A 234 17.10 -11.35 -2.38
C ASP A 234 16.64 -10.08 -3.10
N VAL A 235 16.66 -10.11 -4.45
CA VAL A 235 16.37 -8.96 -5.31
C VAL A 235 15.20 -9.25 -6.24
N PHE A 236 14.22 -8.35 -6.20
CA PHE A 236 13.01 -8.39 -6.99
C PHE A 236 12.95 -7.14 -7.89
N ALA A 237 13.21 -7.32 -9.18
CA ALA A 237 13.22 -6.26 -10.18
C ALA A 237 12.11 -6.46 -11.23
N PRO A 238 10.84 -6.07 -10.92
CA PRO A 238 9.73 -6.09 -11.87
C PRO A 238 9.56 -4.75 -12.59
N ARG A 239 8.94 -4.79 -13.78
CA ARG A 239 8.58 -3.63 -14.62
C ARG A 239 7.59 -2.65 -13.96
N SER A 240 6.87 -3.08 -12.93
CA SER A 240 5.98 -2.22 -12.15
C SER A 240 6.69 -1.18 -11.26
N SER A 241 8.02 -1.18 -11.24
CA SER A 241 8.87 -0.29 -10.43
C SER A 241 10.19 0.02 -11.14
N PRO A 242 10.89 1.13 -10.80
CA PRO A 242 12.23 1.40 -11.34
C PRO A 242 13.21 0.27 -11.04
N ILE A 243 14.00 -0.10 -12.05
CA ILE A 243 14.95 -1.22 -11.98
C ILE A 243 16.19 -0.81 -11.20
N PRO A 244 16.59 -1.55 -10.14
CA PRO A 244 17.84 -1.28 -9.44
C PRO A 244 19.02 -1.70 -10.33
N VAL A 245 19.97 -0.77 -10.52
CA VAL A 245 21.21 -1.00 -11.29
C VAL A 245 22.32 -1.38 -10.32
N LEU A 246 23.17 -2.33 -10.73
CA LEU A 246 24.43 -2.68 -10.07
C LEU A 246 25.56 -1.87 -10.69
N GLU A 247 26.31 -1.13 -9.87
CA GLU A 247 27.48 -0.33 -10.30
C GLU A 247 28.67 -0.60 -9.35
N PRO A 248 29.82 -1.09 -9.83
CA PRO A 248 30.96 -1.41 -8.99
C PRO A 248 31.72 -0.13 -8.61
N LEU A 249 32.11 -0.03 -7.33
CA LEU A 249 32.97 1.04 -6.86
C LEU A 249 34.45 0.60 -6.87
N SER A 250 35.34 1.53 -7.21
CA SER A 250 36.78 1.32 -7.16
C SER A 250 37.25 0.86 -5.77
N PRO A 251 38.23 -0.05 -5.68
CA PRO A 251 38.62 -0.66 -4.41
C PRO A 251 39.25 0.35 -3.44
N VAL A 252 38.66 0.48 -2.24
CA VAL A 252 39.16 1.31 -1.14
C VAL A 252 40.13 0.51 -0.27
N ASP A 253 41.37 0.35 -0.75
CA ASP A 253 42.60 -0.13 -0.07
C ASP A 253 42.56 -1.40 0.81
N ARG A 254 41.43 -2.12 0.89
CA ARG A 254 41.29 -3.36 1.67
C ARG A 254 41.33 -4.59 0.75
N PRO A 255 42.19 -5.58 1.02
CA PRO A 255 42.07 -6.88 0.37
C PRO A 255 40.74 -7.51 0.78
N SER A 256 39.83 -7.65 -0.17
CA SER A 256 38.57 -8.38 0.02
C SER A 256 38.87 -9.87 -0.06
N GLU A 257 38.83 -10.56 1.08
CA GLU A 257 38.90 -12.02 1.11
C GLU A 257 37.65 -12.63 0.44
N ILE A 258 37.84 -13.79 -0.21
CA ILE A 258 36.77 -14.55 -0.83
C ILE A 258 36.16 -15.44 0.26
N LEU A 259 35.01 -15.02 0.79
CA LEU A 259 34.38 -15.61 1.97
C LEU A 259 33.51 -16.85 1.67
N LEU A 260 33.31 -17.18 0.39
CA LEU A 260 32.53 -18.33 -0.08
C LEU A 260 33.43 -19.32 -0.81
N GLU A 261 33.21 -20.62 -0.62
CA GLU A 261 34.00 -21.66 -1.28
C GLU A 261 33.68 -21.74 -2.77
N LEU A 262 34.69 -21.54 -3.62
CA LEU A 262 34.57 -21.52 -5.07
C LEU A 262 35.44 -22.60 -5.75
N PRO A 263 34.97 -23.21 -6.86
CA PRO A 263 35.78 -24.13 -7.65
C PRO A 263 37.11 -23.49 -8.10
N PRO A 264 38.26 -24.22 -8.08
CA PRO A 264 39.56 -23.65 -8.41
C PRO A 264 39.61 -22.91 -9.77
N ARG A 265 38.88 -23.42 -10.78
CA ARG A 265 38.75 -22.82 -12.12
C ARG A 265 38.21 -21.39 -12.09
N ILE A 266 37.27 -21.08 -11.18
CA ILE A 266 36.63 -19.77 -11.04
C ILE A 266 37.38 -18.92 -10.01
N ARG A 267 37.81 -19.56 -8.90
CA ARG A 267 38.57 -18.90 -7.83
C ARG A 267 39.76 -18.11 -8.37
N THR A 268 40.53 -18.70 -9.29
CA THR A 268 41.70 -18.04 -9.91
C THR A 268 41.34 -16.75 -10.67
N VAL A 269 40.13 -16.68 -11.26
CA VAL A 269 39.65 -15.49 -11.99
C VAL A 269 39.08 -14.45 -11.02
N VAL A 270 38.38 -14.88 -9.97
CA VAL A 270 37.91 -13.99 -8.87
C VAL A 270 39.10 -13.42 -8.07
N GLU A 271 40.20 -14.16 -7.95
CA GLU A 271 41.47 -13.70 -7.38
C GLU A 271 42.18 -12.65 -8.27
N GLN A 272 41.78 -12.49 -9.54
CA GLN A 272 42.26 -11.45 -10.45
C GLN A 272 41.25 -10.30 -10.70
N ALA A 273 39.97 -10.50 -10.40
CA ALA A 273 38.92 -9.49 -10.54
C ALA A 273 38.99 -8.37 -9.49
N GLU A 274 38.51 -7.17 -9.84
CA GLU A 274 38.28 -6.09 -8.88
C GLU A 274 36.94 -6.29 -8.14
N THR A 275 35.84 -6.47 -8.89
CA THR A 275 34.51 -6.80 -8.35
C THR A 275 33.99 -8.10 -8.96
N ALA A 276 33.52 -9.01 -8.10
CA ALA A 276 32.93 -10.28 -8.50
C ALA A 276 31.69 -10.58 -7.66
N LEU A 277 30.65 -11.11 -8.32
CA LEU A 277 29.32 -11.36 -7.75
C LEU A 277 28.89 -12.80 -8.06
N ILE A 278 28.06 -13.42 -7.21
CA ILE A 278 27.18 -14.53 -7.63
C ILE A 278 25.80 -13.95 -7.91
N LEU A 279 25.25 -14.28 -9.07
CA LEU A 279 23.81 -14.18 -9.34
C LEU A 279 23.23 -15.60 -9.34
N GLN A 280 22.19 -15.82 -8.55
CA GLN A 280 21.49 -17.10 -8.40
C GLN A 280 19.99 -16.94 -8.69
N GLU A 281 19.35 -17.94 -9.28
CA GLU A 281 17.88 -17.96 -9.46
C GLU A 281 17.12 -17.90 -8.12
N LEU A 282 16.07 -17.08 -8.04
CA LEU A 282 15.25 -16.91 -6.82
C LEU A 282 13.81 -17.38 -7.03
N HIS A 283 13.57 -18.68 -6.78
CA HIS A 283 12.30 -19.37 -7.03
C HIS A 283 11.24 -19.16 -5.93
N THR A 284 10.76 -17.92 -5.78
CA THR A 284 9.78 -17.54 -4.73
C THR A 284 8.31 -17.75 -5.13
N GLY A 285 8.01 -17.85 -6.43
CA GLY A 285 6.63 -17.93 -6.96
C GLY A 285 5.92 -16.58 -7.09
N VAL A 286 6.54 -15.46 -6.72
CA VAL A 286 5.94 -14.10 -6.77
C VAL A 286 5.48 -13.69 -8.19
N SER A 287 6.17 -14.17 -9.23
CA SER A 287 5.78 -13.97 -10.63
C SER A 287 4.40 -14.57 -10.96
N GLY A 288 3.97 -15.57 -10.19
CA GLY A 288 2.63 -16.16 -10.27
C GLY A 288 1.49 -15.20 -9.92
N LEU A 289 1.76 -14.07 -9.25
CA LEU A 289 0.74 -13.03 -8.97
C LEU A 289 0.15 -12.45 -10.26
N GLY A 290 0.87 -12.48 -11.38
CA GLY A 290 0.35 -12.09 -12.69
C GLY A 290 -0.79 -12.98 -13.20
N LYS A 291 -0.91 -14.22 -12.71
CA LYS A 291 -2.05 -15.12 -12.98
C LYS A 291 -3.31 -14.72 -12.19
N VAL A 292 -3.11 -14.06 -11.04
CA VAL A 292 -4.17 -13.59 -10.14
C VAL A 292 -4.69 -12.22 -10.59
N HIS A 293 -3.79 -11.35 -11.07
CA HIS A 293 -4.11 -9.97 -11.46
C HIS A 293 -3.50 -9.61 -12.83
N GLY A 294 -4.30 -9.68 -13.90
CA GLY A 294 -3.83 -9.58 -15.28
C GLY A 294 -3.03 -8.32 -15.65
N LEU A 295 -3.23 -7.17 -14.99
CA LEU A 295 -2.38 -5.98 -15.20
C LEU A 295 -0.90 -6.19 -14.81
N PHE A 296 -0.58 -7.29 -14.11
CA PHE A 296 0.77 -7.68 -13.71
C PHE A 296 1.15 -9.06 -14.28
N GLU A 297 0.46 -9.55 -15.32
CA GLU A 297 0.95 -10.66 -16.13
C GLU A 297 2.34 -10.29 -16.68
N LYS A 298 3.30 -11.23 -16.60
CA LYS A 298 4.68 -11.02 -17.09
C LYS A 298 5.39 -9.80 -16.48
N ASN A 299 5.06 -9.41 -15.25
CA ASN A 299 5.69 -8.25 -14.58
C ASN A 299 7.21 -8.43 -14.32
N PHE A 300 7.69 -9.67 -14.20
CA PHE A 300 9.10 -10.03 -14.06
C PHE A 300 9.73 -10.56 -15.37
N GLU A 301 9.02 -10.43 -16.49
CA GLU A 301 9.42 -10.94 -17.80
C GLU A 301 9.44 -9.79 -18.83
N PRO A 302 10.21 -9.91 -19.92
CA PRO A 302 10.20 -8.94 -21.01
C PRO A 302 8.83 -8.91 -21.72
N LEU A 303 8.65 -7.91 -22.57
CA LEU A 303 7.58 -7.96 -23.57
C LEU A 303 8.01 -8.84 -24.76
N LYS A 304 7.03 -9.50 -25.41
CA LYS A 304 7.25 -10.47 -26.51
C LYS A 304 8.00 -9.93 -27.75
N TRP A 305 8.26 -8.63 -27.81
CA TRP A 305 9.06 -7.98 -28.87
C TRP A 305 10.54 -7.79 -28.48
N GLN A 306 10.90 -8.14 -27.23
CA GLN A 306 12.26 -8.20 -26.71
C GLN A 306 12.74 -9.66 -26.53
N ASP A 307 11.87 -10.67 -26.73
CA ASP A 307 12.18 -12.11 -26.73
C ASP A 307 12.98 -12.53 -28.00
N LEU A 308 14.12 -11.88 -28.23
CA LEU A 308 15.06 -12.14 -29.33
C LEU A 308 16.42 -12.66 -28.81
N ASP A 309 16.36 -13.71 -27.98
CA ASP A 309 17.21 -14.90 -28.06
C ASP A 309 16.84 -15.87 -26.92
N SER A 310 16.73 -17.17 -27.24
CA SER A 310 16.10 -18.16 -26.36
C SER A 310 16.99 -18.72 -25.23
N THR A 311 18.14 -18.10 -24.97
CA THR A 311 19.03 -18.41 -23.85
C THR A 311 19.48 -17.13 -23.18
N SER A 312 19.12 -16.92 -21.90
CA SER A 312 19.69 -15.82 -21.11
C SER A 312 21.21 -16.02 -21.03
N PRO A 313 22.05 -15.08 -21.52
CA PRO A 313 23.50 -15.27 -21.52
C PRO A 313 24.11 -15.36 -20.10
N LEU A 314 23.35 -14.94 -19.09
CA LEU A 314 23.68 -15.10 -17.68
C LEU A 314 23.51 -16.54 -17.17
N GLY A 315 22.90 -17.45 -17.94
CA GLY A 315 22.66 -18.85 -17.55
C GLY A 315 21.51 -19.03 -16.55
N LEU A 316 20.72 -17.98 -16.28
CA LEU A 316 19.65 -17.96 -15.28
C LEU A 316 18.28 -17.83 -15.95
N GLN A 317 17.33 -18.68 -15.55
CA GLN A 317 15.94 -18.61 -15.99
C GLN A 317 15.21 -17.47 -15.28
N GLY A 318 14.40 -16.72 -16.02
CA GLY A 318 13.63 -15.59 -15.46
C GLY A 318 14.47 -14.38 -15.04
N VAL A 319 15.76 -14.32 -15.40
CA VAL A 319 16.65 -13.17 -15.16
C VAL A 319 17.24 -12.69 -16.48
N GLN A 320 17.14 -11.40 -16.79
CA GLN A 320 17.56 -10.82 -18.08
C GLN A 320 18.33 -9.51 -17.92
N ASN A 321 19.37 -9.33 -18.74
CA ASN A 321 20.19 -8.11 -18.80
C ASN A 321 19.51 -7.02 -19.65
N LEU A 322 19.21 -5.87 -19.05
CA LEU A 322 18.45 -4.79 -19.68
C LEU A 322 19.38 -3.72 -20.28
N THR A 323 19.74 -3.86 -21.56
CA THR A 323 20.67 -2.93 -22.24
C THR A 323 20.07 -1.54 -22.54
N ARG A 324 18.74 -1.43 -22.69
CA ARG A 324 18.06 -0.18 -23.08
C ARG A 324 16.92 0.17 -22.13
N GLN A 325 16.73 1.48 -21.91
CA GLN A 325 15.54 2.02 -21.25
C GLN A 325 14.31 1.90 -22.17
N SER A 326 13.11 1.96 -21.59
CA SER A 326 11.85 2.04 -22.34
C SER A 326 10.74 2.66 -21.48
N ASN A 327 9.57 2.92 -22.07
CA ASN A 327 8.39 3.40 -21.34
C ASN A 327 7.95 2.47 -20.18
N ASP A 328 8.42 1.22 -20.17
CA ASP A 328 8.14 0.17 -19.19
C ASP A 328 9.32 -0.08 -18.22
N ILE A 329 10.46 0.55 -18.45
CA ILE A 329 11.75 0.21 -17.83
C ILE A 329 12.59 1.49 -17.65
N SER A 330 12.54 2.08 -16.47
CA SER A 330 13.43 3.16 -16.02
C SER A 330 14.40 2.67 -14.94
N PRO A 331 15.61 3.26 -14.82
CA PRO A 331 16.51 2.99 -13.70
C PRO A 331 15.96 3.57 -12.40
N MET A 332 16.23 2.89 -11.29
CA MET A 332 16.17 3.51 -9.96
C MET A 332 17.30 4.54 -9.84
N ILE A 333 16.95 5.79 -9.55
CA ILE A 333 17.87 6.93 -9.41
C ILE A 333 17.83 7.40 -7.95
N VAL A 334 19.00 7.78 -7.43
CA VAL A 334 19.16 8.40 -6.12
C VAL A 334 19.79 9.79 -6.32
N PRO A 335 19.06 10.89 -6.08
CA PRO A 335 19.59 12.24 -6.21
C PRO A 335 20.74 12.53 -5.24
N ALA A 336 21.63 13.45 -5.63
CA ALA A 336 22.78 13.85 -4.79
C ALA A 336 22.37 14.45 -3.43
N SER A 337 21.17 15.01 -3.33
CA SER A 337 20.59 15.47 -2.05
C SER A 337 20.21 14.32 -1.10
N TRP A 338 19.88 13.14 -1.64
CA TRP A 338 19.62 11.94 -0.84
C TRP A 338 20.93 11.32 -0.35
N GLU A 339 21.93 11.21 -1.24
CA GLU A 339 23.28 10.74 -0.89
C GLU A 339 23.91 11.59 0.23
N ALA A 340 23.93 12.92 0.08
CA ALA A 340 24.45 13.82 1.11
C ALA A 340 23.69 13.74 2.46
N ALA A 341 22.44 13.28 2.43
CA ALA A 341 21.60 13.05 3.60
C ALA A 341 21.79 11.65 4.22
N PHE A 342 22.18 10.63 3.45
CA PHE A 342 22.63 9.34 4.00
C PHE A 342 24.00 9.48 4.66
N ASP A 343 24.94 10.16 4.01
CA ASP A 343 26.26 10.44 4.58
C ASP A 343 26.19 11.21 5.91
N SER A 344 25.18 12.07 6.11
CA SER A 344 25.01 12.82 7.38
C SER A 344 24.67 11.91 8.56
N ILE A 345 23.98 10.80 8.28
CA ILE A 345 23.63 9.75 9.24
C ILE A 345 24.86 8.90 9.53
N GLU A 346 25.59 8.48 8.48
CA GLU A 346 26.78 7.65 8.62
C GLU A 346 27.90 8.36 9.40
N ARG A 347 28.03 9.68 9.22
CA ARG A 347 28.97 10.56 9.95
C ARG A 347 28.55 10.91 11.38
N LYS A 348 27.30 10.68 11.81
CA LYS A 348 26.92 10.87 13.22
C LYS A 348 27.54 9.73 14.05
N SER A 349 28.37 10.11 15.02
CA SER A 349 29.04 9.16 15.93
C SER A 349 28.01 8.44 16.81
N GLU A 350 28.37 7.23 17.27
CA GLU A 350 27.53 6.32 18.09
C GLU A 350 27.38 6.80 19.55
N SER A 351 27.42 8.12 19.77
CA SER A 351 26.98 8.73 21.02
C SER A 351 25.54 8.30 21.30
N ALA A 352 25.26 7.88 22.54
CA ALA A 352 24.08 7.10 22.93
C ALA A 352 22.75 7.90 22.95
N GLY A 353 22.41 8.52 21.83
CA GLY A 353 21.16 9.24 21.60
C GLY A 353 20.07 8.35 21.00
N ARG A 354 18.84 8.86 21.09
CA ARG A 354 17.65 8.39 20.35
C ARG A 354 17.96 8.46 18.85
N CYS A 355 17.79 7.38 18.09
CA CYS A 355 18.04 7.32 16.64
C CYS A 355 16.71 7.24 15.85
N ILE A 356 15.96 8.34 15.80
CA ILE A 356 14.66 8.42 15.13
C ILE A 356 14.73 9.29 13.87
N TYR A 357 14.30 8.73 12.75
CA TYR A 357 14.41 9.27 11.40
C TYR A 357 13.02 9.46 10.77
N LEU A 358 12.55 10.71 10.61
CA LEU A 358 11.22 11.02 10.09
C LEU A 358 11.26 11.43 8.61
N VAL A 359 10.58 10.68 7.73
CA VAL A 359 10.50 10.97 6.29
C VAL A 359 9.10 11.53 5.94
N LYS A 360 9.02 12.84 5.66
CA LYS A 360 7.77 13.58 5.39
C LYS A 360 7.75 14.33 4.07
N GLY A 361 6.55 14.73 3.62
CA GLY A 361 6.34 15.49 2.38
C GLY A 361 5.32 14.88 1.41
N ALA A 362 5.22 15.48 0.22
CA ALA A 362 4.12 15.26 -0.74
C ALA A 362 4.00 13.82 -1.29
N LYS A 363 2.82 13.50 -1.86
CA LYS A 363 2.59 12.29 -2.69
C LYS A 363 3.54 12.28 -3.89
N LYS A 364 3.97 11.09 -4.33
CA LYS A 364 4.86 10.83 -5.49
C LYS A 364 6.27 11.45 -5.45
N SER A 365 6.66 12.14 -4.38
CA SER A 365 7.98 12.80 -4.27
C SER A 365 9.19 11.85 -4.17
N GLY A 366 8.99 10.60 -3.72
CA GLY A 366 10.05 9.62 -3.51
C GLY A 366 10.17 9.08 -2.08
N LYS A 367 9.37 9.59 -1.12
CA LYS A 367 9.45 9.23 0.32
C LYS A 367 9.67 7.74 0.62
N SER A 368 8.79 6.86 0.16
CA SER A 368 8.86 5.42 0.46
C SER A 368 10.14 4.78 -0.11
N THR A 369 10.63 5.29 -1.25
CA THR A 369 11.92 4.86 -1.83
C THR A 369 13.08 5.31 -0.94
N PHE A 370 13.10 6.58 -0.53
CA PHE A 370 14.13 7.10 0.40
C PHE A 370 14.10 6.35 1.75
N ALA A 371 12.91 6.11 2.30
CA ALA A 371 12.73 5.37 3.54
C ALA A 371 13.22 3.92 3.44
N ARG A 372 13.00 3.23 2.30
CA ARG A 372 13.56 1.89 2.04
C ARG A 372 15.07 1.90 1.86
N THR A 373 15.64 2.86 1.12
CA THR A 373 17.10 2.97 0.98
C THR A 373 17.76 3.31 2.31
N LEU A 374 17.15 4.16 3.14
CA LEU A 374 17.59 4.45 4.51
C LEU A 374 17.56 3.20 5.39
N LEU A 375 16.42 2.48 5.41
CA LEU A 375 16.26 1.21 6.10
C LEU A 375 17.36 0.21 5.70
N ASN A 376 17.65 0.10 4.40
CA ASN A 376 18.65 -0.83 3.88
C ASN A 376 20.07 -0.45 4.29
N ARG A 377 20.46 0.84 4.25
CA ARG A 377 21.76 1.29 4.77
C ARG A 377 21.89 1.05 6.27
N LEU A 378 20.86 1.37 7.05
CA LEU A 378 20.83 1.09 8.49
C LEU A 378 20.92 -0.41 8.77
N ALA A 379 20.26 -1.27 8.00
CA ALA A 379 20.28 -2.71 8.19
C ALA A 379 21.66 -3.36 7.89
N LEU A 380 22.57 -2.66 7.19
CA LEU A 380 23.96 -3.10 7.05
C LEU A 380 24.85 -2.69 8.23
N ARG A 381 24.48 -1.65 9.00
CA ARG A 381 25.23 -1.19 10.18
C ARG A 381 24.69 -1.74 11.51
N TYR A 382 23.38 -1.88 11.62
CA TYR A 382 22.67 -2.31 12.82
C TYR A 382 22.08 -3.72 12.62
N ARG A 383 22.10 -4.54 13.68
CA ARG A 383 21.61 -5.92 13.65
C ARG A 383 20.11 -6.02 13.38
N TYR A 384 19.37 -5.02 13.85
CA TYR A 384 17.96 -4.78 13.61
C TYR A 384 17.72 -3.30 13.33
N VAL A 385 16.70 -2.99 12.53
CA VAL A 385 16.17 -1.64 12.31
C VAL A 385 14.66 -1.69 12.44
N ALA A 386 14.09 -0.76 13.20
CA ALA A 386 12.66 -0.59 13.30
C ALA A 386 12.13 0.31 12.17
N PHE A 387 10.97 -0.03 11.63
CA PHE A 387 10.27 0.73 10.60
C PHE A 387 8.81 0.90 10.98
N LEU A 388 8.40 2.13 11.29
CA LEU A 388 7.01 2.48 11.56
C LEU A 388 6.41 3.05 10.27
N GLU A 389 5.51 2.29 9.65
CA GLU A 389 4.76 2.73 8.48
C GLU A 389 3.45 3.40 8.92
N SER A 390 3.15 4.55 8.32
CA SER A 390 1.98 5.38 8.61
C SER A 390 1.28 5.94 7.35
N ASP A 391 1.79 5.71 6.13
CA ASP A 391 0.99 5.92 4.90
C ASP A 391 0.02 4.74 4.70
N LEU A 392 -1.20 4.91 5.22
CA LEU A 392 -2.30 3.94 5.08
C LEU A 392 -2.67 3.61 3.61
N GLY A 393 -2.24 4.42 2.65
CA GLY A 393 -2.54 4.26 1.23
C GLY A 393 -1.48 3.42 0.50
N GLN A 394 -0.20 3.72 0.66
CA GLN A 394 0.90 3.02 -0.01
C GLN A 394 1.94 2.48 0.98
N SER A 395 1.45 1.75 1.97
CA SER A 395 2.20 1.07 3.03
C SER A 395 3.34 0.20 2.49
N GLU A 396 4.51 0.34 3.08
CA GLU A 396 5.55 -0.71 3.11
C GLU A 396 5.12 -1.86 4.05
N PHE A 397 5.64 -3.07 3.82
CA PHE A 397 5.49 -4.30 4.62
C PHE A 397 4.07 -4.87 4.84
N THR A 398 3.03 -4.06 4.91
CA THR A 398 1.64 -4.47 5.11
C THR A 398 0.73 -4.02 3.97
N PRO A 399 -0.44 -4.67 3.76
CA PRO A 399 -1.51 -4.08 2.97
C PRO A 399 -2.00 -2.77 3.59
N GLY A 400 -2.49 -1.85 2.74
CA GLY A 400 -3.03 -0.57 3.18
C GLY A 400 -4.18 -0.68 4.19
N GLY A 401 -4.43 0.41 4.92
CA GLY A 401 -5.38 0.45 6.04
C GLY A 401 -4.79 0.10 7.41
N THR A 402 -3.47 -0.13 7.50
CA THR A 402 -2.77 -0.55 8.72
C THR A 402 -1.67 0.46 9.08
N VAL A 403 -1.52 0.80 10.37
CA VAL A 403 -0.29 1.42 10.91
C VAL A 403 0.52 0.29 11.55
N ALA A 404 1.80 0.15 11.20
CA ALA A 404 2.57 -1.05 11.53
C ALA A 404 4.03 -0.74 11.93
N LEU A 405 4.50 -1.39 13.00
CA LEU A 405 5.90 -1.43 13.42
C LEU A 405 6.52 -2.76 12.97
N ASN A 406 7.41 -2.70 11.99
CA ASN A 406 8.17 -3.85 11.47
C ASN A 406 9.62 -3.78 11.93
N ILE A 407 10.22 -4.90 12.33
CA ILE A 407 11.62 -4.98 12.77
C ILE A 407 12.40 -5.82 11.76
N MET A 408 13.31 -5.18 11.03
CA MET A 408 14.01 -5.79 9.89
C MET A 408 15.46 -6.09 10.27
N SER A 409 15.92 -7.30 9.96
CA SER A 409 17.31 -7.74 10.23
C SER A 409 18.23 -7.70 9.01
N ASN A 410 17.69 -7.44 7.81
CA ASN A 410 18.38 -7.51 6.52
C ASN A 410 17.85 -6.42 5.57
N PRO A 411 18.64 -5.93 4.60
CA PRO A 411 18.16 -5.08 3.51
C PRO A 411 17.10 -5.75 2.63
N VAL A 412 16.22 -4.94 2.05
CA VAL A 412 15.07 -5.35 1.23
C VAL A 412 15.16 -4.70 -0.16
N PHE A 413 15.33 -5.50 -1.21
CA PHE A 413 15.51 -5.01 -2.59
C PHE A 413 14.32 -5.36 -3.48
N GLY A 414 13.22 -4.60 -3.37
CA GLY A 414 12.07 -4.72 -4.24
C GLY A 414 10.96 -3.72 -3.94
N PRO A 415 9.85 -3.70 -4.71
CA PRO A 415 8.64 -2.93 -4.39
C PRO A 415 7.78 -3.60 -3.29
N PRO A 416 6.84 -2.88 -2.63
CA PRO A 416 6.19 -3.33 -1.38
C PRO A 416 5.54 -4.74 -1.44
N PHE A 417 4.97 -5.09 -2.60
CA PHE A 417 4.32 -6.39 -2.80
C PHE A 417 5.28 -7.59 -2.81
N THR A 418 6.61 -7.38 -2.74
CA THR A 418 7.62 -8.45 -2.80
C THR A 418 8.18 -8.84 -1.43
N HIS A 419 7.65 -8.27 -0.35
CA HIS A 419 8.08 -8.53 1.02
C HIS A 419 6.98 -8.23 2.06
N PRO A 420 5.72 -8.68 1.85
CA PRO A 420 4.69 -8.56 2.87
C PRO A 420 5.18 -9.28 4.14
N SER A 421 4.93 -8.68 5.30
CA SER A 421 5.44 -9.13 6.60
C SER A 421 4.32 -9.13 7.65
N ILE A 422 4.45 -10.01 8.65
CA ILE A 422 3.68 -9.92 9.89
C ILE A 422 4.45 -8.97 10.82
N PRO A 423 3.92 -7.77 11.14
CA PRO A 423 4.61 -6.78 11.95
C PRO A 423 4.87 -7.27 13.38
N TYR A 424 5.80 -6.60 14.08
CA TYR A 424 5.99 -6.82 15.52
C TYR A 424 4.77 -6.36 16.32
N GLN A 425 4.20 -5.21 15.94
CA GLN A 425 2.87 -4.77 16.38
C GLN A 425 2.20 -3.95 15.27
N SER A 426 0.87 -4.00 15.17
CA SER A 426 0.13 -3.17 14.22
C SER A 426 -1.27 -2.82 14.71
N HIS A 427 -1.89 -1.78 14.14
CA HIS A 427 -3.28 -1.41 14.40
C HIS A 427 -3.99 -1.15 13.05
N TYR A 428 -5.18 -1.73 12.90
CA TYR A 428 -5.95 -1.66 11.65
C TYR A 428 -6.97 -0.52 11.71
N ILE A 429 -6.66 0.58 11.02
CA ILE A 429 -7.56 1.73 10.85
C ILE A 429 -8.70 1.36 9.87
N GLY A 430 -8.37 0.56 8.86
CA GLY A 430 -9.33 0.02 7.90
C GLY A 430 -9.68 0.93 6.72
N ASP A 431 -9.03 2.07 6.56
CA ASP A 431 -9.21 2.99 5.43
C ASP A 431 -7.84 3.39 4.86
N THR A 432 -7.77 3.65 3.57
CA THR A 432 -6.55 4.09 2.85
C THR A 432 -6.23 5.57 3.06
N SER A 433 -6.92 6.22 4.01
CA SER A 433 -6.62 7.55 4.52
C SER A 433 -7.05 7.67 5.99
N PRO A 434 -6.42 8.54 6.80
CA PRO A 434 -6.81 8.73 8.19
C PRO A 434 -8.07 9.59 8.37
N ARG A 435 -8.66 10.11 7.27
CA ARG A 435 -9.77 11.09 7.31
C ARG A 435 -11.00 10.59 8.08
N SER A 436 -11.26 9.30 8.04
CA SER A 436 -12.42 8.66 8.67
C SER A 436 -12.21 8.30 10.16
N SER A 437 -10.98 8.34 10.68
CA SER A 437 -10.65 8.04 12.09
C SER A 437 -9.31 8.68 12.53
N PRO A 438 -9.17 10.02 12.47
CA PRO A 438 -7.88 10.69 12.67
C PRO A 438 -7.30 10.49 14.08
N THR A 439 -8.15 10.51 15.12
CA THR A 439 -7.74 10.27 16.51
C THR A 439 -7.16 8.87 16.70
N HIS A 440 -7.90 7.83 16.26
CA HIS A 440 -7.47 6.43 16.35
C HIS A 440 -6.16 6.17 15.56
N TYR A 441 -5.95 6.86 14.44
CA TYR A 441 -4.70 6.81 13.69
C TYR A 441 -3.51 7.42 14.46
N ILE A 442 -3.69 8.57 15.11
CA ILE A 442 -2.64 9.17 15.97
C ILE A 442 -2.39 8.32 17.23
N ASP A 443 -3.43 7.77 17.83
CA ASP A 443 -3.33 6.90 19.01
C ASP A 443 -2.61 5.58 18.68
N ALA A 444 -2.83 5.03 17.48
CA ALA A 444 -2.08 3.88 16.96
C ALA A 444 -0.58 4.19 16.80
N ILE A 445 -0.21 5.34 16.23
CA ILE A 445 1.19 5.75 16.12
C ILE A 445 1.82 5.93 17.51
N ARG A 446 1.08 6.51 18.46
CA ARG A 446 1.57 6.69 19.85
C ARG A 446 1.76 5.35 20.56
N ALA A 447 0.85 4.39 20.38
CA ALA A 447 0.96 3.05 20.94
C ALA A 447 2.18 2.29 20.36
N LEU A 448 2.38 2.34 19.04
CA LEU A 448 3.55 1.71 18.40
C LEU A 448 4.88 2.35 18.81
N LEU A 449 4.92 3.67 19.01
CA LEU A 449 6.11 4.34 19.56
C LEU A 449 6.40 3.87 20.99
N GLN A 450 5.38 3.75 21.85
CA GLN A 450 5.55 3.23 23.21
C GLN A 450 6.06 1.78 23.21
N THR A 451 5.53 0.93 22.34
CA THR A 451 6.02 -0.45 22.13
C THR A 451 7.49 -0.44 21.67
N TYR A 452 7.87 0.42 20.72
CA TYR A 452 9.26 0.55 20.30
C TYR A 452 10.18 0.99 21.46
N GLU A 453 9.79 2.02 22.21
CA GLU A 453 10.58 2.57 23.33
C GLU A 453 10.75 1.57 24.49
N MET A 454 9.73 0.73 24.76
CA MET A 454 9.74 -0.24 25.85
C MET A 454 10.37 -1.58 25.47
N ASP A 455 10.02 -2.12 24.30
CA ASP A 455 10.25 -3.54 23.99
C ASP A 455 11.26 -3.77 22.85
N VAL A 456 11.65 -2.73 22.10
CA VAL A 456 12.49 -2.86 20.90
C VAL A 456 13.82 -2.11 21.01
N GLN A 457 13.79 -0.83 21.39
CA GLN A 457 14.89 0.13 21.21
C GLN A 457 16.24 -0.36 21.77
N HIS A 458 16.23 -1.12 22.87
CA HIS A 458 17.43 -1.59 23.58
C HIS A 458 17.50 -3.13 23.71
N THR A 459 16.89 -3.87 22.77
CA THR A 459 16.82 -5.34 22.80
C THR A 459 18.16 -6.07 22.77
N GLY A 460 19.22 -5.49 22.19
CA GLY A 460 20.56 -6.09 22.24
C GLY A 460 21.12 -6.18 23.66
N LEU A 461 20.80 -5.20 24.52
CA LEU A 461 21.28 -5.13 25.91
C LEU A 461 20.60 -6.15 26.86
N THR A 462 19.66 -6.95 26.37
CA THR A 462 18.91 -7.93 27.20
C THR A 462 19.18 -9.39 26.84
N ASN A 463 19.90 -9.67 25.74
CA ASN A 463 20.17 -11.02 25.23
C ASN A 463 21.67 -11.40 25.37
N ASP A 464 22.17 -11.33 26.61
CA ASP A 464 23.56 -11.51 27.03
C ASP A 464 24.09 -12.96 26.90
N SER A 465 24.11 -13.53 25.69
CA SER A 465 24.54 -14.93 25.45
C SER A 465 25.00 -15.29 24.03
N GLY A 466 25.26 -14.30 23.16
CA GLY A 466 25.74 -14.54 21.80
C GLY A 466 26.96 -13.67 21.45
N GLU A 467 28.05 -14.31 21.02
CA GLU A 467 29.15 -13.59 20.35
C GLU A 467 28.60 -12.90 19.09
N ASN A 468 28.97 -11.63 18.88
CA ASN A 468 28.40 -10.82 17.79
C ASN A 468 29.08 -11.13 16.44
N GLN A 469 28.84 -12.33 15.92
CA GLN A 469 29.50 -12.94 14.74
C GLN A 469 29.41 -12.11 13.45
N ASP A 470 28.47 -11.17 13.37
CA ASP A 470 28.17 -10.36 12.17
C ASP A 470 28.65 -8.89 12.31
N GLY A 471 29.31 -8.53 13.41
CA GLY A 471 29.96 -7.23 13.63
C GLY A 471 29.06 -5.99 13.71
N ARG A 472 27.77 -6.10 13.36
CA ARG A 472 26.79 -5.00 13.37
C ARG A 472 26.43 -4.53 14.79
N VAL A 473 26.06 -3.27 14.91
CA VAL A 473 25.64 -2.65 16.18
C VAL A 473 24.38 -3.31 16.73
N VAL A 474 24.39 -3.64 18.03
CA VAL A 474 23.29 -4.33 18.74
C VAL A 474 22.64 -3.51 19.87
N ASP A 475 23.38 -2.60 20.51
CA ASP A 475 22.97 -1.91 21.75
C ASP A 475 21.76 -0.96 21.58
N THR A 476 21.48 -0.57 20.34
CA THR A 476 20.37 0.31 19.97
C THR A 476 19.78 -0.12 18.63
N VAL A 477 18.45 -0.08 18.52
CA VAL A 477 17.71 -0.34 17.29
C VAL A 477 17.20 1.00 16.75
N PRO A 478 17.74 1.54 15.64
CA PRO A 478 17.25 2.79 15.06
C PRO A 478 15.85 2.63 14.47
N LEU A 479 15.08 3.72 14.43
CA LEU A 479 13.70 3.77 13.93
C LEU A 479 13.56 4.71 12.73
N VAL A 480 13.08 4.17 11.60
CA VAL A 480 12.66 4.92 10.42
C VAL A 480 11.13 5.06 10.44
N ILE A 481 10.62 6.25 10.11
CA ILE A 481 9.18 6.52 9.94
C ILE A 481 8.91 7.06 8.55
N ASN A 482 8.01 6.41 7.81
CA ASN A 482 7.42 6.94 6.58
C ASN A 482 6.04 7.55 6.89
N THR A 483 5.77 8.79 6.46
CA THR A 483 4.46 9.44 6.67
C THR A 483 3.56 9.42 5.45
N MET A 484 2.25 9.60 5.71
CA MET A 484 1.27 9.92 4.66
C MET A 484 1.74 11.06 3.74
N GLY A 485 1.38 11.00 2.46
CA GLY A 485 1.69 12.08 1.50
C GLY A 485 0.80 13.34 1.55
N TRP A 486 0.10 13.62 2.65
CA TRP A 486 -0.85 14.74 2.74
C TRP A 486 -0.21 15.97 3.41
N THR A 487 0.01 17.06 2.66
CA THR A 487 0.78 18.24 3.12
C THR A 487 -0.06 19.51 3.29
N LYS A 488 -1.39 19.41 3.33
CA LYS A 488 -2.32 20.54 3.53
C LYS A 488 -3.47 20.12 4.47
N GLY A 489 -4.08 21.10 5.14
CA GLY A 489 -5.19 20.91 6.09
C GLY A 489 -4.90 19.83 7.13
N LEU A 490 -5.91 18.99 7.43
CA LEU A 490 -5.82 17.85 8.34
C LEU A 490 -4.57 16.97 8.14
N GLY A 491 -4.07 16.82 6.91
CA GLY A 491 -2.83 16.07 6.66
C GLY A 491 -1.57 16.71 7.24
N ALA A 492 -1.49 18.05 7.19
CA ALA A 492 -0.43 18.81 7.84
C ALA A 492 -0.58 18.73 9.37
N ASP A 493 -1.80 18.88 9.90
CA ASP A 493 -2.07 18.82 11.34
C ASP A 493 -1.75 17.45 11.95
N LEU A 494 -2.04 16.36 11.22
CA LEU A 494 -1.65 15.00 11.59
C LEU A 494 -0.14 14.79 11.48
N THR A 495 0.52 15.35 10.46
CA THR A 495 1.99 15.26 10.30
C THR A 495 2.72 16.02 11.42
N ASN A 496 2.19 17.16 11.86
CA ASN A 496 2.71 17.92 13.00
C ASN A 496 2.54 17.15 14.32
N GLN A 497 1.36 16.56 14.56
CA GLN A 497 1.16 15.67 15.73
C GLN A 497 2.10 14.46 15.72
N ILE A 498 2.38 13.87 14.56
CA ILE A 498 3.36 12.78 14.41
C ILE A 498 4.76 13.26 14.78
N HIS A 499 5.18 14.43 14.29
CA HIS A 499 6.46 15.05 14.66
C HIS A 499 6.58 15.25 16.18
N ASP A 500 5.55 15.84 16.81
CA ASP A 500 5.55 16.17 18.24
C ASP A 500 5.49 14.94 19.14
N ILE A 501 4.88 13.84 18.68
CA ILE A 501 4.88 12.54 19.36
C ILE A 501 6.24 11.83 19.23
N LEU A 502 6.86 11.85 18.04
CA LEU A 502 8.10 11.13 17.77
C LEU A 502 9.33 11.78 18.42
N LEU A 503 9.38 13.12 18.45
CA LEU A 503 10.58 13.91 18.77
C LEU A 503 11.80 13.42 17.95
N PRO A 504 11.76 13.57 16.62
CA PRO A 504 12.72 12.95 15.71
C PRO A 504 14.12 13.57 15.81
N SER A 505 15.13 12.71 15.76
CA SER A 505 16.55 13.07 15.80
C SER A 505 17.07 13.62 14.46
N MET A 506 16.37 13.29 13.37
CA MET A 506 16.59 13.81 12.03
C MET A 506 15.30 13.74 11.21
N ILE A 507 15.07 14.74 10.37
CA ILE A 507 13.88 14.93 9.54
C ILE A 507 14.34 15.05 8.08
N PHE A 508 13.71 14.27 7.22
CA PHE A 508 13.88 14.29 5.77
C PHE A 508 12.60 14.82 5.13
N GLU A 509 12.69 16.00 4.53
CA GLU A 509 11.53 16.74 4.02
C GLU A 509 11.59 16.86 2.50
N PHE A 510 10.61 16.23 1.84
CA PHE A 510 10.34 16.46 0.43
C PHE A 510 9.40 17.66 0.28
N PRO A 511 9.86 18.79 -0.29
CA PRO A 511 9.05 19.99 -0.40
C PRO A 511 7.83 19.74 -1.29
N GLY A 512 6.70 20.35 -0.94
CA GLY A 512 5.55 20.43 -1.83
C GLY A 512 5.78 21.43 -2.97
N PRO A 513 4.98 21.37 -4.06
CA PRO A 513 4.95 22.46 -5.04
C PRO A 513 4.58 23.76 -4.33
N ILE A 514 5.42 24.78 -4.50
CA ILE A 514 5.18 26.13 -3.98
C ILE A 514 4.08 26.76 -4.83
N PHE A 515 2.97 27.12 -4.21
CA PHE A 515 1.94 27.97 -4.80
C PHE A 515 2.17 29.39 -4.26
N GLU A 516 2.33 30.37 -5.15
CA GLU A 516 2.70 31.75 -4.79
C GLU A 516 1.54 32.55 -4.14
N ASP A 517 0.32 32.02 -4.16
CA ASP A 517 -0.91 32.68 -3.70
C ASP A 517 -1.04 32.84 -2.16
N PHE A 518 -0.07 32.37 -1.37
CA PHE A 518 -0.05 32.68 0.06
C PHE A 518 0.55 34.09 0.29
N PRO A 519 -0.24 35.08 0.77
CA PRO A 519 0.28 36.44 0.99
C PRO A 519 1.42 36.40 2.00
N ALA A 520 2.50 37.13 1.72
CA ALA A 520 3.80 37.03 2.39
C ALA A 520 3.73 37.26 3.91
N GLY A 521 3.43 36.20 4.66
CA GLY A 521 3.13 36.22 6.08
C GLY A 521 3.40 34.84 6.67
N ARG A 522 4.65 34.64 7.12
CA ARG A 522 5.25 33.33 7.43
C ARG A 522 5.51 32.46 6.20
N THR A 523 6.56 32.83 5.46
CA THR A 523 7.51 31.78 5.09
C THR A 523 7.90 31.04 6.38
N PRO A 524 7.86 29.71 6.45
CA PRO A 524 8.57 29.00 7.48
C PRO A 524 10.05 29.18 7.18
N VAL A 525 10.65 30.22 7.78
CA VAL A 525 12.10 30.26 8.01
C VAL A 525 12.37 29.16 9.01
N SER A 526 12.49 27.94 8.51
CA SER A 526 13.09 26.83 9.23
C SER A 526 14.51 27.26 9.54
N ASN A 527 14.74 27.72 10.77
CA ASN A 527 16.09 27.87 11.29
C ASN A 527 16.81 26.54 11.00
N HIS A 528 17.86 26.59 10.19
CA HIS A 528 18.55 25.40 9.70
C HIS A 528 19.34 24.73 10.84
N SER A 529 18.63 24.06 11.73
CA SER A 529 19.21 23.10 12.66
C SER A 529 19.73 21.90 11.87
N ASP A 530 20.88 21.36 12.27
CA ASP A 530 21.62 20.26 11.58
C ASP A 530 20.89 18.91 11.53
N ASN A 531 19.58 18.90 11.85
CA ASN A 531 18.71 17.74 11.87
C ASN A 531 17.62 17.79 10.79
N ILE A 532 17.49 18.86 9.98
CA ILE A 532 16.51 18.93 8.88
C ILE A 532 17.22 18.91 7.52
N HIS A 533 16.98 17.85 6.75
CA HIS A 533 17.46 17.70 5.38
C HIS A 533 16.29 17.87 4.38
N VAL A 534 16.39 18.89 3.51
CA VAL A 534 15.45 19.07 2.40
C VAL A 534 15.93 18.23 1.22
N LEU A 535 15.05 17.38 0.68
CA LEU A 535 15.39 16.41 -0.36
C LEU A 535 14.77 16.77 -1.71
N GLU A 536 15.51 16.50 -2.78
CA GLU A 536 15.03 16.66 -4.16
C GLU A 536 13.94 15.61 -4.46
N PRO A 537 12.75 16.01 -4.95
CA PRO A 537 11.71 15.07 -5.34
C PRO A 537 12.04 14.42 -6.70
N ILE A 538 11.77 13.13 -6.85
CA ILE A 538 12.01 12.43 -8.12
C ILE A 538 11.08 13.02 -9.22
N PRO A 539 11.60 13.40 -10.40
CA PRO A 539 10.80 14.01 -11.47
C PRO A 539 9.58 13.19 -11.92
N PRO A 540 8.45 13.83 -12.28
CA PRO A 540 7.27 13.17 -12.84
C PRO A 540 7.55 12.35 -14.10
N SER A 541 8.49 12.77 -14.95
CA SER A 541 8.91 12.05 -16.15
C SER A 541 9.51 10.67 -15.86
N LEU A 542 10.23 10.53 -14.76
CA LEU A 542 10.87 9.29 -14.31
C LEU A 542 9.95 8.43 -13.42
N THR A 543 8.83 8.99 -12.97
CA THR A 543 7.87 8.36 -12.04
C THR A 543 6.46 8.20 -12.63
N THR A 544 6.23 8.52 -13.91
CA THR A 544 4.93 8.39 -14.59
C THR A 544 4.47 6.93 -14.55
N PRO A 545 3.51 6.57 -13.69
CA PRO A 545 3.36 5.17 -13.31
C PRO A 545 2.28 4.51 -14.17
N LYS A 546 2.67 3.47 -14.91
CA LYS A 546 1.75 2.61 -15.69
C LYS A 546 0.63 1.99 -14.84
N HIS A 547 0.89 1.84 -13.55
CA HIS A 547 -0.05 1.33 -12.57
C HIS A 547 -0.47 2.47 -11.64
N SER A 548 -1.77 2.67 -11.48
CA SER A 548 -2.26 3.67 -10.53
C SER A 548 -2.00 3.24 -9.08
N ALA A 549 -2.14 4.17 -8.15
CA ALA A 549 -2.13 3.85 -6.72
C ALA A 549 -3.27 2.88 -6.32
N ALA A 550 -4.32 2.70 -7.13
CA ALA A 550 -5.31 1.64 -6.88
C ALA A 550 -4.78 0.27 -7.28
N ASP A 551 -4.16 0.14 -8.45
CA ASP A 551 -3.64 -1.14 -8.96
C ASP A 551 -2.51 -1.68 -8.08
N LEU A 552 -1.62 -0.80 -7.60
CA LEU A 552 -0.53 -1.17 -6.67
C LEU A 552 -1.05 -1.59 -5.28
N ARG A 553 -2.15 -0.99 -4.79
CA ARG A 553 -2.83 -1.41 -3.55
C ARG A 553 -3.49 -2.78 -3.72
N GLN A 554 -4.14 -3.02 -4.86
CA GLN A 554 -4.74 -4.32 -5.18
C GLN A 554 -3.66 -5.42 -5.31
N LEU A 555 -2.53 -5.13 -5.97
CA LEU A 555 -1.39 -6.06 -6.03
C LEU A 555 -0.79 -6.38 -4.65
N SER A 556 -0.59 -5.37 -3.80
CA SER A 556 -0.03 -5.58 -2.45
C SER A 556 -0.99 -6.39 -1.56
N THR A 557 -2.30 -6.16 -1.68
CA THR A 557 -3.34 -6.93 -0.98
C THR A 557 -3.38 -8.39 -1.45
N LEU A 558 -3.30 -8.63 -2.77
CA LEU A 558 -3.27 -9.99 -3.33
C LEU A 558 -1.95 -10.71 -3.02
N SER A 559 -0.83 -10.01 -3.05
CA SER A 559 0.46 -10.53 -2.60
C SER A 559 0.36 -11.08 -1.18
N TYR A 560 -0.18 -10.29 -0.24
CA TYR A 560 -0.42 -10.73 1.12
C TYR A 560 -1.33 -11.97 1.20
N PHE A 561 -2.50 -11.99 0.53
CA PHE A 561 -3.38 -13.17 0.58
C PHE A 561 -2.85 -14.42 -0.15
N HIS A 562 -1.78 -14.30 -0.94
CA HIS A 562 -1.05 -15.42 -1.53
C HIS A 562 0.30 -15.71 -0.85
N ALA A 563 0.71 -14.91 0.14
CA ALA A 563 1.99 -15.05 0.82
C ALA A 563 2.04 -16.30 1.71
N VAL A 564 3.24 -16.90 1.78
CA VAL A 564 3.55 -18.03 2.67
C VAL A 564 4.55 -17.55 3.73
N PHE A 565 4.05 -17.39 4.95
CA PHE A 565 4.86 -17.01 6.11
C PHE A 565 5.46 -18.26 6.80
N PRO A 566 6.73 -18.24 7.22
CA PRO A 566 7.36 -19.37 7.92
C PRO A 566 6.61 -19.82 9.18
N ALA A 567 6.19 -21.09 9.22
CA ALA A 567 5.46 -21.67 10.35
C ALA A 567 6.30 -21.82 11.64
N THR A 568 7.62 -21.70 11.54
CA THR A 568 8.57 -21.70 12.67
C THR A 568 8.69 -20.34 13.36
N ALA A 569 7.94 -19.33 12.92
CA ALA A 569 7.85 -18.04 13.60
C ALA A 569 7.39 -18.20 15.05
N SER A 570 8.30 -17.97 15.99
CA SER A 570 7.97 -17.86 17.41
C SER A 570 7.35 -16.49 17.68
N SER A 571 6.30 -16.41 18.49
CA SER A 571 5.74 -15.15 19.00
C SER A 571 6.69 -14.36 19.93
N LYS A 572 7.96 -14.79 20.04
CA LYS A 572 9.05 -14.12 20.77
C LYS A 572 10.24 -13.72 19.88
N SER A 573 10.16 -13.88 18.55
CA SER A 573 11.23 -13.38 17.66
C SER A 573 11.15 -11.87 17.51
N ILE A 574 12.23 -11.17 17.86
CA ILE A 574 12.38 -9.71 17.65
C ILE A 574 12.14 -9.30 16.18
N PRO A 575 12.73 -9.95 15.15
CA PRO A 575 12.47 -9.58 13.76
C PRO A 575 11.04 -9.97 13.32
N SER A 576 10.43 -9.10 12.52
CA SER A 576 9.13 -9.32 11.88
C SER A 576 9.18 -10.44 10.83
N VAL A 577 8.05 -11.14 10.66
CA VAL A 577 8.01 -12.37 9.86
C VAL A 577 7.66 -12.03 8.42
N SER A 578 8.68 -11.82 7.58
CA SER A 578 8.49 -11.63 6.14
C SER A 578 8.07 -12.92 5.43
N ALA A 579 7.27 -12.78 4.37
CA ALA A 579 6.92 -13.88 3.47
C ALA A 579 8.15 -14.34 2.67
N MET A 580 8.29 -15.65 2.51
CA MET A 580 9.43 -16.24 1.78
C MET A 580 9.03 -16.75 0.38
N THR A 581 7.77 -17.16 0.20
CA THR A 581 7.24 -17.64 -1.08
C THR A 581 5.76 -17.25 -1.26
N TRP A 582 5.23 -17.41 -2.46
CA TRP A 582 3.83 -17.14 -2.80
C TRP A 582 3.15 -18.37 -3.39
N ASN A 583 2.02 -18.78 -2.80
CA ASN A 583 1.19 -19.86 -3.32
C ASN A 583 0.08 -19.31 -4.22
N THR A 584 0.37 -19.19 -5.51
CA THR A 584 -0.58 -18.82 -6.56
C THR A 584 -1.07 -20.03 -7.37
N ALA A 585 -1.03 -21.24 -6.80
CA ALA A 585 -1.56 -22.44 -7.47
C ALA A 585 -3.09 -22.47 -7.52
N LEU A 586 -3.75 -21.78 -6.59
CA LEU A 586 -5.20 -21.66 -6.49
C LEU A 586 -5.59 -20.17 -6.29
N PRO A 587 -6.65 -19.67 -6.94
CA PRO A 587 -7.27 -18.38 -6.62
C PRO A 587 -7.92 -18.42 -5.23
N LEU A 588 -8.15 -17.25 -4.61
CA LEU A 588 -8.74 -17.13 -3.26
C LEU A 588 -10.12 -17.82 -3.16
N CYS A 589 -10.91 -17.77 -4.24
CA CYS A 589 -12.20 -18.46 -4.32
C CYS A 589 -12.10 -20.00 -4.21
N ALA A 590 -10.92 -20.58 -4.41
CA ALA A 590 -10.66 -22.02 -4.38
C ALA A 590 -9.72 -22.48 -3.24
N GLN A 591 -9.20 -21.56 -2.43
CA GLN A 591 -8.43 -21.90 -1.24
C GLN A 591 -9.33 -22.52 -0.15
N VAL A 592 -8.73 -23.25 0.81
CA VAL A 592 -9.45 -23.79 1.97
C VAL A 592 -9.53 -22.71 3.05
N PRO A 593 -10.73 -22.37 3.57
CA PRO A 593 -10.89 -21.37 4.61
C PRO A 593 -10.74 -21.97 6.01
N TYR A 594 -10.49 -21.12 7.00
CA TYR A 594 -10.86 -21.40 8.38
C TYR A 594 -12.39 -21.24 8.54
N GLN A 595 -13.00 -22.07 9.37
CA GLN A 595 -14.40 -21.95 9.76
C GLN A 595 -14.49 -21.47 11.22
N LEU A 596 -15.26 -20.41 11.46
CA LEU A 596 -15.39 -19.79 12.78
C LEU A 596 -16.87 -19.69 13.20
N ASP A 597 -17.21 -20.30 14.33
CA ASP A 597 -18.48 -20.08 15.02
C ASP A 597 -18.45 -18.69 15.69
N VAL A 598 -19.28 -17.76 15.22
CA VAL A 598 -19.33 -16.38 15.72
C VAL A 598 -19.56 -16.34 17.24
N SER A 599 -20.46 -17.20 17.75
CA SER A 599 -20.90 -17.18 19.15
C SER A 599 -19.89 -17.72 20.15
N LYS A 600 -18.80 -18.35 19.68
CA LYS A 600 -17.72 -18.89 20.50
C LYS A 600 -16.36 -18.28 20.16
N GLY A 601 -16.16 -17.88 18.91
CA GLY A 601 -14.90 -17.40 18.37
C GLY A 601 -14.64 -15.91 18.54
N LEU A 602 -15.68 -15.09 18.69
CA LEU A 602 -15.56 -13.63 18.75
C LEU A 602 -16.15 -13.06 20.04
N ASP A 603 -15.44 -12.09 20.62
CA ASP A 603 -15.90 -11.26 21.74
C ASP A 603 -16.47 -9.93 21.24
N MET A 604 -15.97 -9.41 20.10
CA MET A 604 -16.47 -8.19 19.48
C MET A 604 -16.27 -8.16 17.96
N ILE A 605 -17.24 -7.58 17.27
CA ILE A 605 -17.15 -7.07 15.90
C ILE A 605 -17.18 -5.54 16.01
N SER A 606 -16.21 -4.86 15.39
CA SER A 606 -16.21 -3.40 15.24
C SER A 606 -16.23 -3.04 13.76
N LEU A 607 -16.96 -1.98 13.43
CA LEU A 607 -16.94 -1.38 12.10
C LEU A 607 -16.22 -0.02 12.19
N THR A 608 -15.42 0.33 11.17
CA THR A 608 -14.76 1.63 11.04
C THR A 608 -14.98 2.20 9.63
N GLY A 609 -14.79 3.51 9.49
CA GLY A 609 -15.08 4.25 8.26
C GLY A 609 -16.41 5.00 8.32
N THR A 610 -16.65 5.90 7.35
CA THR A 610 -17.87 6.71 7.28
C THR A 610 -19.12 5.88 7.01
N GLY A 611 -20.19 6.07 7.78
CA GLY A 611 -21.43 5.30 7.67
C GLY A 611 -21.30 3.88 8.26
N SER A 612 -20.35 3.67 9.17
CA SER A 612 -20.25 2.45 10.00
C SER A 612 -21.15 2.53 11.24
N GLU A 613 -21.40 3.75 11.69
CA GLU A 613 -22.32 4.19 12.74
C GLU A 613 -23.80 3.89 12.42
N ASP A 614 -24.19 3.91 11.15
CA ASP A 614 -25.57 3.68 10.68
C ASP A 614 -25.92 2.18 10.51
N VAL A 615 -24.96 1.27 10.68
CA VAL A 615 -25.18 -0.16 10.45
C VAL A 615 -25.95 -0.78 11.61
N ILE A 616 -27.24 -1.04 11.41
CA ILE A 616 -28.06 -1.77 12.38
C ILE A 616 -27.62 -3.24 12.51
N PRO A 617 -27.77 -3.88 13.71
CA PRO A 617 -27.29 -5.24 13.94
C PRO A 617 -27.83 -6.34 13.00
N SER A 618 -29.02 -6.16 12.41
CA SER A 618 -29.58 -7.09 11.43
C SER A 618 -28.89 -7.07 10.06
N GLU A 619 -28.11 -6.03 9.76
CA GLU A 619 -27.39 -5.84 8.49
C GLU A 619 -25.88 -6.13 8.59
N VAL A 620 -25.32 -6.27 9.80
CA VAL A 620 -23.86 -6.43 10.01
C VAL A 620 -23.26 -7.59 9.22
N PHE A 621 -23.93 -8.74 9.14
CA PHE A 621 -23.46 -9.86 8.32
C PHE A 621 -23.52 -9.59 6.81
N ARG A 622 -24.40 -8.70 6.32
CA ARG A 622 -24.37 -8.27 4.91
C ARG A 622 -23.18 -7.35 4.62
N VAL A 623 -22.80 -6.51 5.59
CA VAL A 623 -21.64 -5.61 5.53
C VAL A 623 -20.30 -6.37 5.67
N LEU A 624 -20.28 -7.48 6.42
CA LEU A 624 -19.11 -8.35 6.59
C LEU A 624 -18.89 -9.32 5.42
N ASN A 625 -19.91 -9.70 4.66
CA ASN A 625 -19.76 -10.70 3.60
C ASN A 625 -18.94 -10.16 2.41
N GLY A 626 -17.75 -10.71 2.17
CA GLY A 626 -16.78 -10.19 1.21
C GLY A 626 -15.82 -9.13 1.77
N ALA A 627 -15.90 -8.79 3.05
CA ALA A 627 -15.05 -7.77 3.65
C ALA A 627 -13.62 -8.26 3.90
N VAL A 628 -12.65 -7.35 3.68
CA VAL A 628 -11.32 -7.43 4.31
C VAL A 628 -11.43 -6.86 5.72
N VAL A 629 -10.85 -7.56 6.69
CA VAL A 629 -10.95 -7.24 8.12
C VAL A 629 -9.61 -7.44 8.84
N GLY A 630 -9.36 -6.65 9.88
CA GLY A 630 -8.24 -6.88 10.80
C GLY A 630 -8.61 -7.92 11.87
N LEU A 631 -7.68 -8.84 12.15
CA LEU A 631 -7.77 -9.82 13.22
C LEU A 631 -7.08 -9.27 14.48
N VAL A 632 -7.87 -8.90 15.49
CA VAL A 632 -7.40 -8.16 16.67
C VAL A 632 -7.52 -9.00 17.94
N SER A 633 -6.50 -8.94 18.80
CA SER A 633 -6.57 -9.36 20.21
C SER A 633 -6.57 -8.13 21.12
N CYS A 634 -7.17 -8.25 22.30
CA CYS A 634 -7.16 -7.22 23.35
C CYS A 634 -6.58 -7.79 24.64
N GLU A 635 -6.07 -6.93 25.53
CA GLU A 635 -5.70 -7.33 26.89
C GLU A 635 -6.96 -7.77 27.68
N PRO A 636 -6.86 -8.72 28.62
CA PRO A 636 -7.98 -9.10 29.48
C PRO A 636 -8.60 -7.89 30.18
N ASP A 637 -9.92 -7.90 30.31
CA ASP A 637 -10.73 -6.83 30.90
C ASP A 637 -10.64 -5.45 30.19
N SER A 638 -9.97 -5.35 29.03
CA SER A 638 -9.82 -4.08 28.28
C SER A 638 -10.93 -3.82 27.25
N LEU A 639 -11.94 -4.70 27.17
CA LEU A 639 -13.14 -4.49 26.37
C LEU A 639 -14.29 -4.08 27.31
N GLU A 640 -14.89 -2.92 27.04
CA GLU A 640 -16.12 -2.50 27.71
C GLU A 640 -17.28 -3.38 27.23
N VAL A 641 -17.50 -4.50 27.93
CA VAL A 641 -18.66 -5.36 27.71
C VAL A 641 -19.90 -4.61 28.19
N ASN A 642 -20.58 -3.94 27.26
CA ASN A 642 -21.91 -3.38 27.51
C ASN A 642 -22.81 -4.47 28.13
N GLU A 643 -23.31 -4.22 29.34
CA GLU A 643 -24.22 -5.15 30.01
C GLU A 643 -25.43 -5.43 29.10
N GLN A 644 -25.75 -6.71 28.92
CA GLN A 644 -26.85 -7.11 28.04
C GLN A 644 -28.17 -6.50 28.56
N PRO A 645 -28.98 -5.86 27.69
CA PRO A 645 -30.29 -5.39 28.11
C PRO A 645 -31.14 -6.60 28.53
N ASN A 646 -31.46 -6.68 29.83
CA ASN A 646 -32.35 -7.70 30.37
C ASN A 646 -33.79 -7.47 29.86
N GLY A 647 -34.08 -8.00 28.68
CA GLY A 647 -35.40 -7.96 28.06
C GLY A 647 -35.57 -9.09 27.05
N ASP A 648 -36.62 -9.89 27.25
CA ASP A 648 -37.05 -10.92 26.31
C ASP A 648 -37.66 -10.29 25.06
N GLU A 649 -36.86 -9.96 24.04
CA GLU A 649 -37.39 -9.84 22.67
C GLU A 649 -36.36 -10.13 21.56
N ASP A 650 -36.86 -10.82 20.54
CA ASP A 650 -36.31 -11.12 19.23
C ASP A 650 -35.11 -12.09 19.04
N THR A 651 -35.17 -12.78 17.90
CA THR A 651 -34.41 -14.00 17.55
C THR A 651 -32.95 -13.74 17.12
N PHE A 652 -32.43 -12.53 17.30
CA PHE A 652 -31.09 -12.07 16.86
C PHE A 652 -29.96 -12.40 17.85
N ALA A 653 -30.18 -13.38 18.74
CA ALA A 653 -29.25 -13.74 19.81
C ALA A 653 -27.83 -14.08 19.30
N ARG A 654 -26.81 -13.68 20.09
CA ARG A 654 -25.38 -14.04 19.94
C ARG A 654 -24.59 -13.40 18.79
N ILE A 655 -24.99 -12.23 18.27
CA ILE A 655 -24.07 -11.39 17.48
C ILE A 655 -23.28 -10.46 18.42
N PRO A 656 -21.94 -10.55 18.51
CA PRO A 656 -21.14 -9.66 19.36
C PRO A 656 -20.88 -8.33 18.65
N TYR A 657 -21.94 -7.57 18.33
CA TYR A 657 -21.86 -6.28 17.65
C TYR A 657 -22.78 -5.26 18.32
N SER A 658 -22.23 -4.08 18.61
CA SER A 658 -22.99 -2.91 19.06
C SER A 658 -22.92 -1.82 17.99
N GLN A 659 -24.07 -1.27 17.59
CA GLN A 659 -24.09 -0.17 16.64
C GLN A 659 -23.32 1.05 17.19
N GLY A 660 -22.51 1.68 16.34
CA GLY A 660 -21.66 2.82 16.73
C GLY A 660 -20.50 2.51 17.69
N SER A 661 -20.19 1.23 17.95
CA SER A 661 -19.04 0.86 18.81
C SER A 661 -17.71 1.40 18.25
N SER A 662 -16.92 2.07 19.10
CA SER A 662 -15.55 2.45 18.73
C SER A 662 -14.66 1.21 18.59
N PRO A 663 -13.63 1.25 17.72
CA PRO A 663 -12.63 0.18 17.66
C PRO A 663 -11.83 0.10 18.97
N PRO A 664 -11.23 -1.07 19.28
CA PRO A 664 -10.39 -1.25 20.47
C PRO A 664 -9.30 -0.17 20.60
N ALA A 665 -9.04 0.26 21.83
CA ALA A 665 -7.98 1.23 22.11
C ALA A 665 -6.60 0.68 21.67
N PRO A 666 -5.80 1.41 20.87
CA PRO A 666 -4.48 0.93 20.44
C PRO A 666 -3.49 0.67 21.58
N SER A 667 -3.70 1.26 22.76
CA SER A 667 -2.90 0.98 23.94
C SER A 667 -3.06 -0.45 24.45
N THR A 668 -4.26 -1.04 24.36
CA THR A 668 -4.61 -2.35 24.95
C THR A 668 -4.99 -3.42 23.92
N SER A 669 -4.74 -3.17 22.63
CA SER A 669 -5.06 -4.10 21.54
C SER A 669 -3.96 -4.15 20.48
N THR A 670 -3.92 -5.22 19.69
CA THR A 670 -3.01 -5.37 18.56
C THR A 670 -3.66 -6.16 17.42
N CYS A 671 -3.41 -5.74 16.19
CA CYS A 671 -3.80 -6.45 14.98
C CYS A 671 -2.68 -7.39 14.54
N HIS A 672 -3.01 -8.68 14.39
CA HIS A 672 -2.10 -9.76 14.00
C HIS A 672 -2.00 -9.97 12.49
N GLY A 673 -2.78 -9.21 11.72
CA GLY A 673 -2.87 -9.31 10.27
C GLY A 673 -4.31 -9.21 9.77
N LEU A 674 -4.46 -9.26 8.45
CA LEU A 674 -5.75 -9.20 7.78
C LEU A 674 -6.31 -10.59 7.46
N ALA A 675 -7.63 -10.67 7.47
CA ALA A 675 -8.42 -11.76 6.94
C ALA A 675 -9.46 -11.25 5.93
N LEU A 676 -10.04 -12.19 5.19
CA LEU A 676 -11.03 -11.97 4.15
C LEU A 676 -12.22 -12.90 4.40
N ILE A 677 -13.38 -12.32 4.70
CA ILE A 677 -14.61 -13.06 4.97
C ILE A 677 -15.19 -13.50 3.62
N ARG A 678 -14.93 -14.76 3.24
CA ARG A 678 -15.36 -15.32 1.95
C ARG A 678 -16.86 -15.56 1.87
N SER A 679 -17.44 -16.06 2.96
CA SER A 679 -18.87 -16.31 3.07
C SER A 679 -19.31 -16.32 4.53
N ILE A 680 -20.59 -16.03 4.74
CA ILE A 680 -21.27 -16.17 6.03
C ILE A 680 -22.43 -17.15 5.84
N THR A 681 -22.47 -18.19 6.67
CA THR A 681 -23.58 -19.15 6.73
C THR A 681 -24.38 -18.86 7.99
N SER A 682 -25.56 -18.27 7.80
CA SER A 682 -26.61 -18.20 8.83
C SER A 682 -27.49 -19.44 8.68
N PRO A 683 -27.50 -20.38 9.64
CA PRO A 683 -28.29 -21.60 9.52
C PRO A 683 -29.79 -21.37 9.68
N SER A 684 -30.58 -22.39 9.38
CA SER A 684 -32.01 -22.40 9.70
C SER A 684 -32.23 -22.71 11.18
N SER A 685 -32.74 -21.72 11.90
CA SER A 685 -33.36 -21.74 13.25
C SER A 685 -32.56 -22.19 14.49
N ASP A 686 -31.58 -23.10 14.42
CA ASP A 686 -30.92 -23.62 15.65
C ASP A 686 -29.37 -23.53 15.67
N ASP A 687 -28.68 -23.77 14.55
CA ASP A 687 -27.20 -23.76 14.53
C ASP A 687 -26.62 -22.34 14.57
N ALA A 688 -25.45 -22.18 15.20
CA ALA A 688 -24.76 -20.89 15.33
C ALA A 688 -24.14 -20.40 14.01
N THR A 689 -24.17 -19.08 13.77
CA THR A 689 -23.61 -18.45 12.55
C THR A 689 -22.14 -18.79 12.34
N GLN A 690 -21.80 -19.22 11.11
CA GLN A 690 -20.46 -19.63 10.72
C GLN A 690 -19.85 -18.63 9.72
N LEU A 691 -18.64 -18.15 9.98
CA LEU A 691 -17.82 -17.39 9.02
C LEU A 691 -16.83 -18.32 8.31
N GLN A 692 -16.62 -18.12 7.01
CA GLN A 692 -15.47 -18.67 6.28
C GLN A 692 -14.42 -17.58 6.09
N LEU A 693 -13.25 -17.75 6.72
CA LEU A 693 -12.15 -16.79 6.74
C LEU A 693 -10.97 -17.30 5.90
N LEU A 694 -10.45 -16.44 5.03
CA LEU A 694 -9.16 -16.63 4.36
C LEU A 694 -8.13 -15.68 5.00
N THR A 695 -6.99 -16.20 5.43
CA THR A 695 -5.87 -15.41 5.93
C THR A 695 -4.56 -16.17 5.72
N PRO A 696 -3.45 -15.51 5.36
CA PRO A 696 -2.14 -16.14 5.22
C PRO A 696 -1.44 -16.38 6.57
N ILE A 697 -1.96 -15.82 7.69
CA ILE A 697 -1.32 -15.91 9.00
C ILE A 697 -1.22 -17.38 9.45
N PRO A 698 -0.02 -17.89 9.82
CA PRO A 698 0.16 -19.27 10.25
C PRO A 698 -0.72 -19.67 11.45
N PRO A 699 -1.24 -20.92 11.49
CA PRO A 699 -2.05 -21.41 12.61
C PRO A 699 -1.39 -21.26 13.98
N VAL A 700 -0.06 -21.38 14.05
CA VAL A 700 0.72 -21.23 15.28
C VAL A 700 0.59 -19.81 15.85
N LEU A 701 0.67 -18.79 14.99
CA LEU A 701 0.52 -17.40 15.40
C LEU A 701 -0.93 -17.09 15.76
N LEU A 702 -1.91 -17.54 14.96
CA LEU A 702 -3.34 -17.41 15.31
C LEU A 702 -3.67 -18.05 16.67
N THR A 703 -3.07 -19.19 16.98
CA THR A 703 -3.26 -19.89 18.27
C THR A 703 -2.57 -19.17 19.42
N SER A 704 -1.36 -18.63 19.21
CA SER A 704 -0.61 -17.88 20.23
C SER A 704 -1.20 -16.48 20.50
N ALA A 705 -1.90 -15.90 19.53
CA ALA A 705 -2.49 -14.57 19.60
C ALA A 705 -3.95 -14.56 20.07
N SER A 706 -4.70 -15.63 19.76
CA SER A 706 -6.16 -15.74 19.93
C SER A 706 -6.89 -14.43 19.56
N PRO A 707 -6.87 -13.99 18.29
CA PRO A 707 -7.58 -12.79 17.87
C PRO A 707 -9.09 -13.04 17.90
N ARG A 708 -9.76 -12.49 18.92
CA ARG A 708 -11.21 -12.64 19.17
C ARG A 708 -12.02 -11.39 18.80
N VAL A 709 -11.37 -10.36 18.26
CA VAL A 709 -12.03 -9.16 17.73
C VAL A 709 -11.82 -9.06 16.22
N ILE A 710 -12.90 -8.78 15.49
CA ILE A 710 -12.87 -8.49 14.05
C ILE A 710 -13.14 -7.00 13.85
N VAL A 711 -12.24 -6.30 13.16
CA VAL A 711 -12.41 -4.89 12.78
C VAL A 711 -12.58 -4.78 11.26
N LYS A 712 -13.73 -4.32 10.79
CA LYS A 712 -14.03 -4.14 9.36
C LYS A 712 -13.99 -2.64 9.00
N GLY A 713 -13.19 -2.27 8.00
CA GLY A 713 -13.06 -0.88 7.54
C GLY A 713 -13.74 -0.56 6.21
N GLY A 714 -13.26 0.49 5.55
CA GLY A 714 -13.62 0.90 4.19
C GLY A 714 -12.85 0.20 3.05
N MET A 715 -11.94 -0.74 3.35
CA MET A 715 -11.15 -1.46 2.34
C MET A 715 -12.02 -2.22 1.32
N GLU A 716 -11.63 -2.13 0.04
CA GLU A 716 -12.33 -2.79 -1.07
C GLU A 716 -12.11 -4.31 -1.09
N LEU A 717 -13.14 -5.06 -1.51
CA LEU A 717 -13.06 -6.49 -1.85
C LEU A 717 -11.97 -6.69 -2.93
N PRO A 718 -10.95 -7.57 -2.74
CA PRO A 718 -9.93 -7.85 -3.74
C PRO A 718 -10.47 -8.75 -4.88
N ILE A 719 -11.35 -8.18 -5.72
CA ILE A 719 -12.13 -8.84 -6.78
C ILE A 719 -11.29 -9.79 -7.64
N TRP A 720 -10.10 -9.36 -8.09
CA TRP A 720 -9.23 -10.15 -8.96
C TRP A 720 -8.84 -11.50 -8.34
N GLY A 721 -8.60 -11.55 -7.03
CA GLY A 721 -8.26 -12.79 -6.32
C GLY A 721 -9.39 -13.81 -6.28
N PHE A 722 -10.63 -13.39 -6.51
CA PHE A 722 -11.78 -14.28 -6.63
C PHE A 722 -12.00 -14.80 -8.06
N LEU A 723 -11.38 -14.21 -9.08
CA LEU A 723 -11.52 -14.69 -10.46
C LEU A 723 -10.81 -16.04 -10.63
N ASP A 724 -11.52 -17.04 -11.17
CA ASP A 724 -11.03 -18.41 -11.23
C ASP A 724 -10.18 -18.67 -12.49
N PHE A 725 -8.94 -18.18 -12.47
CA PHE A 725 -7.98 -18.29 -13.58
C PHE A 725 -7.70 -19.72 -14.07
N ARG A 726 -8.12 -20.75 -13.31
CA ARG A 726 -7.96 -22.17 -13.67
C ARG A 726 -9.01 -22.66 -14.67
N ASN A 727 -10.21 -22.10 -14.62
CA ASN A 727 -11.39 -22.57 -15.37
C ASN A 727 -11.66 -21.77 -16.66
N GLY A 728 -10.74 -20.89 -17.03
CA GLY A 728 -10.89 -19.98 -18.16
C GLY A 728 -12.08 -19.02 -18.00
N ASP A 729 -12.38 -18.30 -19.07
CA ASP A 729 -13.15 -17.07 -18.96
C ASP A 729 -14.69 -17.27 -18.91
N ALA A 730 -15.16 -18.43 -18.43
CA ALA A 730 -16.56 -18.86 -18.45
C ALA A 730 -17.24 -18.98 -17.07
N ARG A 731 -16.50 -19.37 -16.01
CA ARG A 731 -17.06 -19.67 -14.68
C ARG A 731 -16.11 -19.20 -13.57
N VAL A 732 -16.66 -18.88 -12.40
CA VAL A 732 -15.90 -18.55 -11.19
C VAL A 732 -16.37 -19.46 -10.07
N ALA A 733 -15.46 -20.24 -9.46
CA ALA A 733 -15.78 -21.22 -8.41
C ALA A 733 -16.97 -22.15 -8.78
N GLY A 734 -17.04 -22.57 -10.05
CA GLY A 734 -18.14 -23.38 -10.59
C GLY A 734 -19.43 -22.63 -10.93
N ILE A 735 -19.59 -21.36 -10.53
CA ILE A 735 -20.76 -20.52 -10.86
C ILE A 735 -20.57 -19.87 -12.26
N PRO A 736 -21.57 -19.87 -13.16
CA PRO A 736 -21.49 -19.13 -14.43
C PRO A 736 -21.33 -17.63 -14.18
N LYS A 737 -20.42 -16.95 -14.89
CA LYS A 737 -20.07 -15.53 -14.65
C LYS A 737 -21.27 -14.62 -14.29
N GLY A 738 -22.27 -14.52 -15.16
CA GLY A 738 -23.46 -13.69 -14.94
C GLY A 738 -24.37 -14.03 -13.74
N LYS A 739 -23.97 -14.95 -12.84
CA LYS A 739 -24.62 -15.28 -11.56
C LYS A 739 -23.70 -15.16 -10.35
N VAL A 740 -22.45 -14.72 -10.52
CA VAL A 740 -21.48 -14.57 -9.43
C VAL A 740 -21.85 -13.31 -8.61
N PRO A 741 -21.92 -13.38 -7.27
CA PRO A 741 -22.20 -12.20 -6.43
C PRO A 741 -21.25 -11.03 -6.66
N TYR A 742 -21.72 -9.81 -6.38
CA TYR A 742 -20.97 -8.54 -6.43
C TYR A 742 -20.42 -8.12 -7.81
N LEU A 743 -20.59 -8.90 -8.87
CA LEU A 743 -19.97 -8.67 -10.17
C LEU A 743 -21.00 -8.67 -11.32
N LYS A 744 -20.88 -7.69 -12.22
CA LYS A 744 -21.67 -7.57 -13.47
C LYS A 744 -20.70 -7.59 -14.65
N TRP A 745 -20.93 -8.47 -15.63
CA TRP A 745 -20.10 -8.58 -16.84
C TRP A 745 -20.73 -7.82 -18.01
N GLY A 746 -19.88 -7.24 -18.87
CA GLY A 746 -20.28 -6.40 -20.00
C GLY A 746 -20.49 -4.93 -19.62
N LYS A 747 -20.66 -4.07 -20.64
CA LYS A 747 -21.07 -2.66 -20.41
C LYS A 747 -22.48 -2.67 -19.81
N GLY A 748 -22.67 -2.01 -18.67
CA GLY A 748 -23.92 -2.05 -17.95
C GLY A 748 -24.97 -1.14 -18.59
N GLU A 749 -25.90 -1.71 -19.36
CA GLU A 749 -27.21 -1.07 -19.55
C GLU A 749 -27.90 -0.93 -18.18
N GLY A 750 -28.54 0.22 -17.98
CA GLY A 750 -29.11 0.68 -16.71
C GLY A 750 -28.40 1.92 -16.14
N LEU A 751 -29.16 2.87 -15.61
CA LEU A 751 -28.64 4.05 -14.92
C LEU A 751 -27.83 3.61 -13.69
N GLY A 752 -26.56 4.04 -13.61
CA GLY A 752 -25.59 3.53 -12.64
C GLY A 752 -24.69 2.38 -13.13
N GLY A 753 -24.83 1.95 -14.40
CA GLY A 753 -23.96 0.95 -15.05
C GLY A 753 -22.61 1.49 -15.56
N GLU A 754 -22.37 2.80 -15.51
CA GLU A 754 -21.04 3.38 -15.71
C GLU A 754 -20.13 3.07 -14.50
N LYS A 755 -18.83 2.93 -14.75
CA LYS A 755 -17.78 2.91 -13.71
C LYS A 755 -18.04 4.07 -12.74
N ARG A 756 -18.18 3.80 -11.43
CA ARG A 756 -18.67 4.74 -10.39
C ARG A 756 -17.75 5.96 -10.21
N ARG A 757 -17.76 6.85 -11.19
CA ARG A 757 -17.01 8.09 -11.26
C ARG A 757 -17.77 9.11 -10.42
N THR A 758 -17.39 9.25 -9.15
CA THR A 758 -17.97 10.21 -8.21
C THR A 758 -17.78 11.63 -8.74
N ARG A 759 -18.75 12.13 -9.51
CA ARG A 759 -18.72 13.46 -10.11
C ARG A 759 -18.93 14.50 -9.00
N ARG A 760 -17.85 14.94 -8.35
CA ARG A 760 -17.86 16.04 -7.38
C ARG A 760 -18.04 17.42 -8.02
N ASN A 761 -18.01 17.50 -9.35
CA ASN A 761 -18.19 18.74 -10.11
C ASN A 761 -19.66 18.86 -10.57
N LEU A 762 -20.55 19.29 -9.67
CA LEU A 762 -21.73 20.04 -10.10
C LEU A 762 -21.25 21.46 -10.43
N MET A 763 -21.27 21.85 -11.71
CA MET A 763 -20.94 23.22 -12.09
C MET A 763 -21.99 24.19 -11.54
N ARG A 764 -21.60 25.07 -10.60
CA ARG A 764 -22.42 26.21 -10.18
C ARG A 764 -22.67 27.12 -11.40
N LYS A 765 -23.94 27.47 -11.63
CA LYS A 765 -24.40 28.17 -12.84
C LYS A 765 -24.23 29.68 -12.70
N GLY A 766 -23.02 30.22 -12.90
CA GLY A 766 -22.80 31.67 -12.79
C GLY A 766 -21.35 32.16 -12.75
N GLN A 767 -20.49 31.73 -13.67
CA GLN A 767 -19.26 32.45 -14.01
C GLN A 767 -19.11 32.49 -15.54
N SER A 768 -18.89 33.69 -16.09
CA SER A 768 -18.82 34.01 -17.52
C SER A 768 -18.08 35.32 -17.74
#